data_AF-A0A8H4HKC4-F1
#
_entry.id   AF-A0A8H4HKC4-F1
#
_cell.length_a   1.000
_cell.length_b   1.000
_cell.length_c   1.000
_cell.angle_alpha   90.00
_cell.angle_beta   90.00
_cell.angle_gamma   90.00
#
_symmetry.space_group_name_H-M   'P 1'
#
loop_
_entity.id
_entity.type
_entity.pdbx_description
1 polymer ?
#
loop_
_entity_poly.entity_id
_entity_poly.type
_entity_poly.pdbx_seq_one_letter_code
_entity_poly.pdbx_strand_id
1 'polypeptide(L)'
;MLDESRHDQCEETPLLGHDHAPESGHSTRARWVLIVLSLGIIAVNFGSYLAMAPQIQIFEYIICQKLHPEIALLTPQEQIDARCKSPDVQGELALVNGWKETLDALPGIFLALPFGLMADQAGRKKVLMLSLIGLIIEEVVRTAWYSAFIPLRTVWFMSLFQLCGGGAQIATSMIFTMITDVFPVERRANIFFLIYASTQVAEIVASPLSAWLMSRTPWLPYFLGVLFMLCGLCASITVPETLPKSTKLSEPDTEDDEADDDAPRTVRYRLKAVLHHARHQIMHHSRFIFADRNIGCISIALLAANVAIQSLVITLQYVSKRFSWSMAEASFLISLKGITNLSALLLILPAASKALDRFLPPLRRDLRISIGSILTIVVGHVVMALAASPTIFIVGLSTSSLGTGFFPALRSVATALVHEAEIGLLGTTIALTQSIGGIAAGPMMAGTFKLSMKLHGIWLGLPYISATALVLILAFTAKNMSKTSHLEIRPCHGASVPDVDAIGEDREPLAKWKERCGIKTENQIRLVKLAHMRYQHPDLDAITAFLQDFGMKVVKKTDKEVWYRGYGTDPYVYYACKGPKKEFLGGTFEVESHQDLERAANLPTGSPIQEMRDAPGGGFMVTVKDPEGFPINLVYGQSPAAPGEYPPKLVVNYESDKPRVRHFQRFVPGPAAVHKLGHFGLCVRNFQDMVTFYTTTFNLVPSDFLYVEKDGNKKNVALFAHIDRGADYVDHHSFFMSTNPTSHVHHCSFEVHDFDTQNLGHQWLAHKGYEPVWGVGRHILGSQLFDYWWDTTGNMIEHYADGDLVNEETPVGYGPAGDESLAVWGPQVPKWFLD
;
A
#
# COMPACT_ATOMS: atom_id res chain seq x y z
N MET A 1 16.97 44.06 30.24
CA MET A 1 16.55 43.13 31.31
C MET A 1 15.08 42.84 31.11
N LEU A 2 14.70 41.57 31.30
CA LEU A 2 13.36 40.95 31.16
C LEU A 2 13.07 40.52 29.70
N ASP A 3 13.50 39.33 29.28
CA ASP A 3 13.01 37.94 29.57
C ASP A 3 11.93 37.52 28.55
N GLU A 4 12.40 36.99 27.41
CA GLU A 4 11.60 36.37 26.36
C GLU A 4 11.85 34.85 26.36
N SER A 5 10.91 34.11 26.96
CA SER A 5 10.71 32.70 26.64
C SER A 5 9.24 32.33 26.80
N ARG A 6 8.49 32.35 25.69
CA ARG A 6 7.26 31.56 25.55
C ARG A 6 7.42 30.66 24.34
N HIS A 7 7.34 29.36 24.62
CA HIS A 7 7.27 28.30 23.64
C HIS A 7 6.02 28.47 22.78
N ASP A 8 6.21 28.52 21.46
CA ASP A 8 5.18 28.18 20.49
C ASP A 8 4.92 26.67 20.58
N GLN A 9 3.84 26.31 21.29
CA GLN A 9 3.18 25.02 21.08
C GLN A 9 2.32 25.15 19.82
N CYS A 10 2.70 24.42 18.79
CA CYS A 10 1.87 24.19 17.61
C CYS A 10 0.57 23.51 18.07
N GLU A 11 -0.56 24.21 17.95
CA GLU A 11 -1.90 23.68 18.19
C GLU A 11 -2.24 22.65 17.10
N GLU A 12 -1.97 21.37 17.37
CA GLU A 12 -2.66 20.27 16.71
C GLU A 12 -3.95 19.98 17.48
N THR A 13 -5.02 20.69 17.14
CA THR A 13 -6.39 20.30 17.52
C THR A 13 -7.34 20.48 16.33
N PRO A 14 -8.05 19.43 15.88
CA PRO A 14 -9.05 19.56 14.83
C PRO A 14 -10.31 20.22 15.39
N LEU A 15 -10.78 21.26 14.70
CA LEU A 15 -11.91 22.12 15.05
C LEU A 15 -13.26 21.58 14.52
N LEU A 16 -13.47 20.26 14.58
CA LEU A 16 -14.77 19.62 14.36
C LEU A 16 -14.92 18.45 15.34
N GLY A 17 -15.68 18.68 16.40
CA GLY A 17 -16.11 17.62 17.31
C GLY A 17 -17.18 16.77 16.64
N HIS A 18 -16.78 15.64 16.07
CA HIS A 18 -17.70 14.53 15.89
C HIS A 18 -17.86 13.83 17.24
N ASP A 19 -18.99 14.07 17.90
CA ASP A 19 -19.48 13.23 18.99
C ASP A 19 -19.78 11.82 18.45
N HIS A 20 -18.73 11.01 18.29
CA HIS A 20 -18.88 9.57 18.37
C HIS A 20 -19.06 9.23 19.86
N ALA A 21 -20.30 8.93 20.23
CA ALA A 21 -20.57 8.22 21.48
C ALA A 21 -19.57 7.06 21.61
N PRO A 22 -18.94 6.86 22.79
CA PRO A 22 -17.93 5.83 22.94
C PRO A 22 -18.62 4.47 22.86
N GLU A 23 -18.39 3.73 21.79
CA GLU A 23 -18.63 2.28 21.76
C GLU A 23 -17.66 1.60 22.76
N SER A 24 -18.05 1.62 24.03
CA SER A 24 -17.28 1.08 25.16
C SER A 24 -17.01 -0.43 25.05
N GLY A 25 -17.73 -1.14 24.17
CA GLY A 25 -17.59 -2.58 23.92
C GLY A 25 -16.45 -2.97 22.96
N HIS A 26 -16.12 -2.14 21.96
CA HIS A 26 -15.07 -2.46 20.98
C HIS A 26 -13.66 -2.26 21.55
N SER A 27 -13.48 -1.24 22.42
CA SER A 27 -12.18 -0.91 23.04
C SER A 27 -11.70 -1.95 24.06
N THR A 28 -12.62 -2.54 24.84
CA THR A 28 -12.30 -3.53 25.88
C THR A 28 -11.89 -4.87 25.30
N ARG A 29 -12.60 -5.34 24.26
CA ARG A 29 -12.22 -6.55 23.50
C ARG A 29 -10.85 -6.41 22.84
N ALA A 30 -10.57 -5.27 22.22
CA ALA A 30 -9.29 -5.00 21.57
C ALA A 30 -8.11 -5.01 22.56
N ARG A 31 -8.25 -4.34 23.70
CA ARG A 31 -7.26 -4.35 24.78
C ARG A 31 -7.04 -5.76 25.34
N TRP A 32 -8.10 -6.54 25.50
CA TRP A 32 -7.99 -7.92 25.97
C TRP A 32 -7.22 -8.81 25.00
N VAL A 33 -7.52 -8.73 23.70
CA VAL A 33 -6.78 -9.45 22.65
C VAL A 33 -5.29 -9.10 22.70
N LEU A 34 -4.96 -7.81 22.81
CA LEU A 34 -3.58 -7.36 22.90
C LEU A 34 -2.85 -7.91 24.13
N ILE A 35 -3.48 -7.88 25.30
CA ILE A 35 -2.88 -8.40 26.54
C ILE A 35 -2.64 -9.90 26.44
N VAL A 36 -3.65 -10.67 26.01
CA VAL A 36 -3.55 -12.13 25.89
C VAL A 36 -2.50 -12.53 24.85
N LEU A 37 -2.48 -11.87 23.69
CA LEU A 37 -1.45 -12.12 22.66
C LEU A 37 -0.06 -11.76 23.17
N SER A 38 0.12 -10.61 23.85
CA SER A 38 1.42 -10.20 24.38
C SER A 38 1.92 -11.17 25.45
N LEU A 39 1.05 -11.61 26.37
CA LEU A 39 1.38 -12.62 27.38
C LEU A 39 1.71 -13.98 26.74
N GLY A 40 0.95 -14.39 25.71
CA GLY A 40 1.22 -15.62 24.96
C GLY A 40 2.57 -15.56 24.26
N ILE A 41 2.89 -14.44 23.60
CA ILE A 41 4.17 -14.19 22.93
C ILE A 41 5.32 -14.25 23.93
N ILE A 42 5.18 -13.58 25.09
CA ILE A 42 6.19 -13.62 26.15
C ILE A 42 6.38 -15.06 26.61
N ALA A 43 5.32 -15.81 26.90
CA ALA A 43 5.42 -17.19 27.38
C ALA A 43 6.13 -18.12 26.37
N VAL A 44 5.77 -18.05 25.08
CA VAL A 44 6.40 -18.87 24.02
C VAL A 44 7.88 -18.49 23.85
N ASN A 45 8.19 -17.21 23.73
CA ASN A 45 9.58 -16.74 23.55
C ASN A 45 10.43 -17.03 24.78
N PHE A 46 9.87 -16.83 25.98
CA PHE A 46 10.55 -17.15 27.24
C PHE A 46 10.89 -18.63 27.31
N GLY A 47 9.95 -19.50 26.96
CA GLY A 47 10.18 -20.94 26.90
C GLY A 47 11.28 -21.33 25.90
N SER A 48 11.25 -20.74 24.70
CA SER A 48 12.25 -20.98 23.67
C SER A 48 13.67 -20.53 24.11
N TYR A 49 13.82 -19.31 24.64
CA TYR A 49 15.10 -18.82 25.13
C TYR A 49 15.62 -19.60 26.35
N LEU A 50 14.71 -20.06 27.22
CA LEU A 50 15.06 -20.88 28.39
C LEU A 50 15.63 -22.25 27.96
N ALA A 51 15.11 -22.82 26.86
CA ALA A 51 15.51 -24.11 26.32
C ALA A 51 16.74 -24.07 25.40
N MET A 52 17.09 -22.91 24.83
CA MET A 52 18.14 -22.80 23.80
C MET A 52 19.55 -23.22 24.27
N ALA A 53 20.07 -22.63 25.35
CA ALA A 53 21.38 -22.96 25.89
C ALA A 53 21.50 -24.42 26.39
N PRO A 54 20.55 -24.97 27.17
CA PRO A 54 20.62 -26.35 27.62
C PRO A 54 20.54 -27.35 26.47
N GLN A 55 19.77 -27.07 25.42
CA GLN A 55 19.71 -27.92 24.24
C GLN A 55 21.08 -28.05 23.57
N ILE A 56 21.80 -26.93 23.40
CA ILE A 56 23.15 -26.94 22.81
C ILE A 56 24.10 -27.77 23.68
N GLN A 57 24.02 -27.65 25.01
CA GLN A 57 24.82 -28.45 25.94
C GLN A 57 24.48 -29.96 25.89
N ILE A 58 23.20 -30.31 25.76
CA ILE A 58 22.76 -31.71 25.62
C ILE A 58 23.30 -32.31 24.30
N PHE A 59 23.21 -31.56 23.20
CA PHE A 59 23.78 -31.99 21.92
C PHE A 59 25.30 -32.16 22.00
N GLU A 60 26.01 -31.22 22.63
CA GLU A 60 27.45 -31.29 22.87
C GLU A 60 27.83 -32.58 23.61
N TYR A 61 27.11 -32.89 24.70
CA TYR A 61 27.34 -34.09 25.50
C TYR A 61 27.11 -35.38 24.71
N ILE A 62 26.02 -35.47 23.94
CA ILE A 62 25.69 -36.66 23.12
C ILE A 62 26.75 -36.88 22.03
N ILE A 63 27.20 -35.82 21.36
CA ILE A 63 28.25 -35.91 20.34
C ILE A 63 29.58 -36.33 20.99
N CYS A 64 29.92 -35.73 22.12
CA CYS A 64 31.13 -36.03 22.89
C CYS A 64 31.18 -37.51 23.30
N GLN A 65 30.09 -38.04 23.86
CA GLN A 65 29.99 -39.45 24.26
C GLN A 65 30.17 -40.41 23.07
N LYS A 66 29.70 -40.03 21.88
CA LYS A 66 29.82 -40.85 20.67
C LYS A 66 31.21 -40.83 20.05
N LEU A 67 31.87 -39.67 20.02
CA LEU A 67 33.21 -39.50 19.43
C LEU A 67 34.33 -39.92 20.38
N HIS A 68 34.10 -39.78 21.69
CA HIS A 68 35.05 -40.08 22.75
C HIS A 68 34.40 -40.98 23.83
N PRO A 69 34.22 -42.29 23.58
CA PRO A 69 33.64 -43.21 24.57
C PRO A 69 34.44 -43.26 25.89
N GLU A 70 35.72 -42.91 25.84
CA GLU A 70 36.64 -42.86 26.99
C GLU A 70 36.24 -41.84 28.07
N ILE A 71 35.34 -40.89 27.78
CA ILE A 71 34.86 -39.93 28.79
C ILE A 71 34.14 -40.61 29.96
N ALA A 72 33.60 -41.81 29.75
CA ALA A 72 32.96 -42.60 30.80
C ALA A 72 33.94 -43.07 31.89
N LEU A 73 35.25 -43.00 31.64
CA LEU A 73 36.33 -43.39 32.55
C LEU A 73 37.00 -42.18 33.23
N LEU A 74 36.66 -40.95 32.82
CA LEU A 74 37.19 -39.72 33.42
C LEU A 74 36.43 -39.38 34.70
N THR A 75 37.14 -39.00 35.76
CA THR A 75 36.56 -38.70 37.08
C THR A 75 36.39 -37.21 37.39
N PRO A 76 37.29 -36.29 36.97
CA PRO A 76 37.05 -34.85 37.12
C PRO A 76 36.14 -34.32 36.00
N GLN A 77 35.06 -33.62 36.37
CA GLN A 77 34.17 -32.93 35.42
C GLN A 77 34.94 -32.00 34.46
N GLU A 78 36.02 -31.37 34.95
CA GLU A 78 36.88 -30.48 34.17
C GLU A 78 37.59 -31.19 33.00
N GLN A 79 37.94 -32.47 33.15
CA GLN A 79 38.53 -33.27 32.09
C GLN A 79 37.50 -33.71 31.04
N ILE A 80 36.26 -33.99 31.48
CA ILE A 80 35.13 -34.29 30.60
C ILE A 80 34.81 -33.05 29.76
N ASP A 81 34.67 -31.89 30.40
CA ASP A 81 34.36 -30.63 29.73
C ASP A 81 35.46 -30.24 28.74
N ALA A 82 36.74 -30.40 29.11
CA ALA A 82 37.86 -30.15 28.19
C ALA A 82 37.83 -31.06 26.95
N ARG A 83 37.42 -32.33 27.12
CA ARG A 83 37.28 -33.28 26.00
C ARG A 83 36.09 -32.93 25.12
N CYS A 84 34.94 -32.58 25.69
CA CYS A 84 33.74 -32.20 24.91
C CYS A 84 33.88 -30.86 24.17
N LYS A 85 34.83 -30.03 24.59
CA LYS A 85 35.24 -28.82 23.85
C LYS A 85 36.26 -29.10 22.74
N SER A 86 36.52 -30.35 22.36
CA SER A 86 37.46 -30.66 21.28
C SER A 86 36.97 -30.14 19.90
N PRO A 87 37.89 -29.81 18.97
CA PRO A 87 37.54 -29.27 17.64
C PRO A 87 36.58 -30.13 16.82
N ASP A 88 36.66 -31.45 16.96
CA ASP A 88 35.81 -32.43 16.29
C ASP A 88 34.39 -32.48 16.85
N VAL A 89 34.23 -32.43 18.18
CA VAL A 89 32.91 -32.33 18.84
C VAL A 89 32.24 -31.00 18.50
N GLN A 90 32.94 -29.88 18.66
CA GLN A 90 32.40 -28.54 18.36
C GLN A 90 32.09 -28.36 16.87
N GLY A 91 32.90 -28.95 15.99
CA GLY A 91 32.66 -28.94 14.55
C GLY A 91 31.40 -29.71 14.13
N GLU A 92 31.15 -30.88 14.73
CA GLU A 92 29.91 -31.62 14.47
C GLU A 92 28.69 -30.96 15.14
N LEU A 93 28.84 -30.39 16.35
CA LEU A 93 27.78 -29.64 17.03
C LEU A 93 27.30 -28.46 16.18
N ALA A 94 28.23 -27.68 15.64
CA ALA A 94 27.91 -26.57 14.77
C ALA A 94 27.17 -27.01 13.50
N LEU A 95 27.57 -28.13 12.88
CA LEU A 95 26.87 -28.68 11.71
C LEU A 95 25.46 -29.17 12.04
N VAL A 96 25.28 -29.88 13.15
CA VAL A 96 23.96 -30.35 13.58
C VAL A 96 23.01 -29.18 13.80
N ASN A 97 23.46 -28.15 14.55
CA ASN A 97 22.67 -26.95 14.79
C ASN A 97 22.42 -26.14 13.51
N GLY A 98 23.44 -25.93 12.67
CA GLY A 98 23.29 -25.16 11.44
C GLY A 98 22.27 -25.75 10.47
N TRP A 99 22.30 -27.07 10.27
CA TRP A 99 21.30 -27.75 9.44
C TRP A 99 19.93 -27.86 10.11
N LYS A 100 19.87 -27.98 11.45
CA LYS A 100 18.60 -27.90 12.19
C LYS A 100 17.90 -26.57 11.90
N GLU A 101 18.56 -25.43 12.13
CA GLU A 101 17.97 -24.11 11.91
C GLU A 101 17.51 -23.92 10.45
N THR A 102 18.25 -24.48 9.49
CA THR A 102 17.88 -24.46 8.07
C THR A 102 16.58 -25.20 7.81
N LEU A 103 16.43 -26.40 8.40
CA LEU A 103 15.29 -27.28 8.18
C LEU A 103 14.05 -26.80 8.96
N ASP A 104 14.24 -26.11 10.08
CA ASP A 104 13.16 -25.48 10.86
C ASP A 104 12.55 -24.28 10.12
N ALA A 105 13.30 -23.63 9.22
CA ALA A 105 12.79 -22.52 8.40
C ALA A 105 11.89 -22.98 7.23
N LEU A 106 12.05 -24.22 6.75
CA LEU A 106 11.35 -24.71 5.55
C LEU A 106 9.82 -24.76 5.67
N PRO A 107 9.23 -25.29 6.77
CA PRO A 107 7.78 -25.33 6.94
C PRO A 107 7.13 -23.94 6.79
N GLY A 108 7.72 -22.90 7.37
CA GLY A 108 7.20 -21.53 7.30
C GLY A 108 7.16 -20.96 5.88
N ILE A 109 8.12 -21.33 5.04
CA ILE A 109 8.22 -20.86 3.65
C ILE A 109 7.24 -21.61 2.75
N PHE A 110 7.27 -22.94 2.80
CA PHE A 110 6.44 -23.76 1.92
C PHE A 110 4.96 -23.71 2.26
N LEU A 111 4.63 -23.50 3.54
CA LEU A 111 3.26 -23.51 4.04
C LEU A 111 2.65 -22.12 4.22
N ALA A 112 3.37 -21.03 3.91
CA ALA A 112 2.86 -19.67 4.01
C ALA A 112 1.56 -19.45 3.22
N LEU A 113 1.54 -19.82 1.95
CA LEU A 113 0.35 -19.66 1.11
C LEU A 113 -0.81 -20.58 1.56
N PRO A 114 -0.63 -21.90 1.76
CA PRO A 114 -1.70 -22.78 2.22
C PRO A 114 -2.33 -22.34 3.55
N PHE A 115 -1.51 -21.98 4.55
CA PHE A 115 -2.02 -21.59 5.86
C PHE A 115 -2.54 -20.15 5.89
N GLY A 116 -2.08 -19.28 4.99
CA GLY A 116 -2.70 -17.98 4.74
C GLY A 116 -4.14 -18.13 4.26
N LEU A 117 -4.36 -18.93 3.21
CA LEU A 117 -5.71 -19.24 2.71
C LEU A 117 -6.58 -19.92 3.78
N MET A 118 -5.98 -20.81 4.58
CA MET A 118 -6.69 -21.45 5.69
C MET A 118 -7.05 -20.46 6.79
N ALA A 119 -6.25 -19.42 7.03
CA ALA A 119 -6.56 -18.37 8.03
C ALA A 119 -7.80 -17.56 7.64
N ASP A 120 -8.03 -17.37 6.34
CA ASP A 120 -9.18 -16.66 5.81
C ASP A 120 -10.45 -17.52 5.81
N GLN A 121 -10.32 -18.84 5.67
CA GLN A 121 -11.47 -19.76 5.64
C GLN A 121 -11.83 -20.33 7.02
N ALA A 122 -10.83 -20.83 7.75
CA ALA A 122 -11.03 -21.56 9.00
C ALA A 122 -10.96 -20.64 10.24
N GLY A 123 -10.41 -19.43 10.08
CA GLY A 123 -10.19 -18.45 11.14
C GLY A 123 -8.74 -18.39 11.62
N ARG A 124 -8.30 -17.19 12.03
CA ARG A 124 -6.91 -16.88 12.40
C ARG A 124 -6.50 -17.62 13.66
N LYS A 125 -7.44 -17.79 14.60
CA LYS A 125 -7.21 -18.51 15.86
C LYS A 125 -6.74 -19.94 15.64
N LYS A 126 -7.40 -20.67 14.73
CA LYS A 126 -7.11 -22.08 14.48
C LYS A 126 -5.72 -22.25 13.87
N VAL A 127 -5.37 -21.37 12.93
CA VAL A 127 -4.04 -21.36 12.32
C VAL A 127 -2.97 -21.11 13.37
N LEU A 128 -3.12 -20.08 14.21
CA LEU A 128 -2.19 -19.79 15.30
C LEU A 128 -2.03 -20.98 16.27
N MET A 129 -3.14 -21.61 16.67
CA MET A 129 -3.10 -22.78 17.56
C MET A 129 -2.37 -23.97 16.92
N LEU A 130 -2.64 -24.26 15.63
CA LEU A 130 -1.95 -25.33 14.91
C LEU A 130 -0.44 -25.05 14.79
N SER A 131 -0.04 -23.81 14.51
CA SER A 131 1.37 -23.41 14.50
C SER A 131 2.06 -23.66 15.85
N LEU A 132 1.42 -23.26 16.96
CA LEU A 132 1.95 -23.45 18.31
C LEU A 132 2.00 -24.94 18.71
N ILE A 133 0.99 -25.72 18.35
CA ILE A 133 0.98 -27.18 18.58
C ILE A 133 2.15 -27.85 17.85
N GLY A 134 2.41 -27.49 16.59
CA GLY A 134 3.53 -28.02 15.82
C GLY A 134 4.88 -27.76 16.49
N LEU A 135 5.10 -26.53 16.98
CA LEU A 135 6.32 -26.15 17.71
C LEU A 135 6.47 -26.93 19.02
N ILE A 136 5.39 -27.12 19.77
CA ILE A 136 5.45 -27.84 21.05
C ILE A 136 5.67 -29.33 20.83
N ILE A 137 5.00 -29.94 19.85
CA ILE A 137 5.22 -31.36 19.50
C ILE A 137 6.68 -31.57 19.13
N GLU A 138 7.26 -30.69 18.32
CA GLU A 138 8.67 -30.78 17.95
C GLU A 138 9.58 -30.80 19.18
N GLU A 139 9.41 -29.86 20.12
CA GLU A 139 10.25 -29.75 21.32
C GLU A 139 10.04 -30.94 22.27
N VAL A 140 8.80 -31.42 22.43
CA VAL A 140 8.47 -32.60 23.24
C VAL A 140 9.04 -33.87 22.62
N VAL A 141 8.85 -34.09 21.32
CA VAL A 141 9.39 -35.28 20.63
C VAL A 141 10.91 -35.26 20.72
N ARG A 142 11.55 -34.09 20.58
CA ARG A 142 13.00 -33.93 20.77
C ARG A 142 13.44 -34.41 22.15
N THR A 143 12.69 -34.12 23.23
CA THR A 143 13.00 -34.65 24.59
C THR A 143 13.04 -36.18 24.64
N ALA A 144 12.06 -36.84 24.03
CA ALA A 144 11.88 -38.30 24.09
C ALA A 144 12.91 -39.05 23.22
N TRP A 145 13.46 -38.37 22.21
CA TRP A 145 14.35 -38.96 21.21
C TRP A 145 15.83 -38.94 21.60
N TYR A 146 16.18 -38.33 22.73
CA TYR A 146 17.54 -38.28 23.28
C TYR A 146 18.06 -39.61 23.87
N SER A 147 17.45 -40.74 23.48
CA SER A 147 17.90 -42.07 23.91
C SER A 147 19.24 -42.45 23.27
N ALA A 148 20.03 -43.28 23.98
CA ALA A 148 21.34 -43.75 23.52
C ALA A 148 21.32 -44.54 22.19
N PHE A 149 20.13 -44.93 21.70
CA PHE A 149 19.98 -45.79 20.53
C PHE A 149 19.72 -45.02 19.23
N ILE A 150 19.35 -43.73 19.30
CA ILE A 150 18.91 -42.99 18.11
C ILE A 150 19.94 -41.92 17.72
N PRO A 151 20.38 -41.86 16.44
CA PRO A 151 21.38 -40.89 16.02
C PRO A 151 20.90 -39.44 16.17
N LEU A 152 21.71 -38.57 16.80
CA LEU A 152 21.39 -37.16 16.98
C LEU A 152 20.94 -36.41 15.70
N ARG A 153 21.46 -36.81 14.53
CA ARG A 153 21.06 -36.23 13.23
C ARG A 153 19.57 -36.40 12.89
N THR A 154 18.83 -37.27 13.59
CA THR A 154 17.37 -37.33 13.44
C THR A 154 16.68 -36.03 13.85
N VAL A 155 17.34 -35.14 14.59
CA VAL A 155 16.84 -33.80 14.91
C VAL A 155 16.46 -33.00 13.66
N TRP A 156 17.12 -33.25 12.53
CA TRP A 156 16.83 -32.62 11.24
C TRP A 156 15.43 -32.93 10.69
N PHE A 157 14.83 -34.04 11.11
CA PHE A 157 13.48 -34.42 10.70
C PHE A 157 12.40 -33.91 11.67
N MET A 158 12.78 -33.27 12.78
CA MET A 158 11.82 -32.79 13.78
C MET A 158 10.97 -31.64 13.23
N SER A 159 11.49 -30.84 12.30
CA SER A 159 10.73 -29.79 11.62
C SER A 159 9.53 -30.32 10.81
N LEU A 160 9.48 -31.62 10.49
CA LEU A 160 8.30 -32.24 9.87
C LEU A 160 7.06 -32.14 10.77
N PHE A 161 7.23 -32.10 12.09
CA PHE A 161 6.12 -31.90 13.02
C PHE A 161 5.55 -30.48 12.94
N GLN A 162 6.34 -29.49 12.50
CA GLN A 162 5.84 -28.14 12.24
C GLN A 162 4.96 -28.07 10.98
N LEU A 163 4.95 -29.08 10.10
CA LEU A 163 4.11 -29.08 8.90
C LEU A 163 2.61 -29.03 9.22
N CYS A 164 2.19 -29.44 10.41
CA CYS A 164 0.80 -29.36 10.85
C CYS A 164 0.30 -27.91 11.06
N GLY A 165 1.22 -26.95 11.20
CA GLY A 165 0.90 -25.56 11.54
C GLY A 165 1.75 -24.50 10.85
N GLY A 166 2.71 -24.87 10.00
CA GLY A 166 3.60 -23.93 9.32
C GLY A 166 4.71 -23.31 10.19
N GLY A 167 4.86 -23.74 11.45
CA GLY A 167 5.96 -23.33 12.31
C GLY A 167 5.92 -21.89 12.84
N ALA A 168 7.07 -21.42 13.36
CA ALA A 168 7.18 -20.14 14.07
C ALA A 168 6.89 -18.92 13.18
N GLN A 169 7.19 -19.00 11.89
CA GLN A 169 6.95 -17.90 10.95
C GLN A 169 5.45 -17.65 10.74
N ILE A 170 4.66 -18.71 10.59
CA ILE A 170 3.20 -18.60 10.44
C ILE A 170 2.54 -18.17 11.74
N ALA A 171 3.01 -18.67 12.89
CA ALA A 171 2.56 -18.17 14.19
C ALA A 171 2.76 -16.65 14.32
N THR A 172 3.95 -16.16 13.97
CA THR A 172 4.28 -14.73 13.99
C THR A 172 3.38 -13.94 13.03
N SER A 173 3.21 -14.41 11.79
CA SER A 173 2.33 -13.79 10.80
C SER A 173 0.89 -13.66 11.32
N MET A 174 0.32 -14.73 11.88
CA MET A 174 -1.03 -14.72 12.42
C MET A 174 -1.21 -13.72 13.58
N ILE A 175 -0.21 -13.58 14.44
CA ILE A 175 -0.24 -12.57 15.52
C ILE A 175 -0.34 -11.16 14.94
N PHE A 176 0.49 -10.83 13.94
CA PHE A 176 0.43 -9.52 13.29
C PHE A 176 -0.93 -9.30 12.60
N THR A 177 -1.45 -10.31 11.89
CA THR A 177 -2.77 -10.24 11.23
C THR A 177 -3.92 -10.05 12.22
N MET A 178 -3.91 -10.77 13.35
CA MET A 178 -4.91 -10.61 14.41
C MET A 178 -4.91 -9.20 15.02
N ILE A 179 -3.74 -8.56 15.12
CA ILE A 179 -3.62 -7.19 15.61
C ILE A 179 -4.16 -6.20 14.58
N THR A 180 -3.90 -6.41 13.29
CA THR A 180 -4.44 -5.57 12.22
C THR A 180 -5.96 -5.66 12.11
N ASP A 181 -6.55 -6.83 12.40
CA ASP A 181 -8.00 -7.03 12.41
C ASP A 181 -8.71 -6.23 13.52
N VAL A 182 -8.01 -5.96 14.62
CA VAL A 182 -8.63 -5.48 15.88
C VAL A 182 -8.33 -3.99 16.14
N PHE A 183 -7.23 -3.46 15.61
CA PHE A 183 -6.83 -2.07 15.82
C PHE A 183 -6.90 -1.25 14.52
N PRO A 184 -7.42 0.00 14.60
CA PRO A 184 -7.50 0.90 13.46
C PRO A 184 -6.11 1.42 13.08
N VAL A 185 -5.95 1.87 11.84
CA VAL A 185 -4.66 2.11 11.17
C VAL A 185 -3.76 3.05 11.99
N GLU A 186 -4.35 4.07 12.62
CA GLU A 186 -3.68 5.15 13.33
C GLU A 186 -2.97 4.66 14.61
N ARG A 187 -3.38 3.51 15.17
CA ARG A 187 -2.81 2.94 16.41
C ARG A 187 -1.89 1.74 16.19
N ARG A 188 -1.83 1.18 14.97
CA ARG A 188 -1.11 -0.08 14.69
C ARG A 188 0.39 0.01 14.96
N ALA A 189 1.03 1.12 14.58
CA ALA A 189 2.47 1.30 14.72
C ALA A 189 2.93 1.19 16.19
N ASN A 190 2.26 1.89 17.10
CA ASN A 190 2.56 1.85 18.53
C ASN A 190 2.37 0.45 19.14
N ILE A 191 1.39 -0.31 18.65
CA ILE A 191 1.11 -1.67 19.12
C ILE A 191 2.17 -2.65 18.61
N PHE A 192 2.65 -2.50 17.38
CA PHE A 192 3.76 -3.30 16.87
C PHE A 192 5.04 -3.07 17.68
N PHE A 193 5.34 -1.84 18.10
CA PHE A 193 6.45 -1.57 19.02
C PHE A 193 6.29 -2.29 20.36
N LEU A 194 5.08 -2.29 20.93
CA LEU A 194 4.82 -2.99 22.19
C LEU A 194 5.03 -4.51 22.08
N ILE A 195 4.62 -5.11 20.97
CA ILE A 195 4.82 -6.54 20.69
C ILE A 195 6.32 -6.85 20.57
N TYR A 196 7.08 -6.03 19.83
CA TYR A 196 8.54 -6.18 19.74
C TYR A 196 9.25 -5.98 21.06
N ALA A 197 8.83 -5.01 21.88
CA ALA A 197 9.39 -4.81 23.22
C ALA A 197 9.12 -6.03 24.12
N SER A 198 7.93 -6.63 24.02
CA SER A 198 7.54 -7.81 24.80
C SER A 198 8.44 -9.02 24.52
N THR A 199 8.87 -9.23 23.27
CA THR A 199 9.80 -10.34 22.94
C THR A 199 11.19 -10.11 23.52
N GLN A 200 11.67 -8.87 23.58
CA GLN A 200 12.97 -8.54 24.17
C GLN A 200 13.00 -8.74 25.70
N VAL A 201 11.88 -8.49 26.40
CA VAL A 201 11.77 -8.78 27.83
C VAL A 201 11.95 -10.27 28.12
N ALA A 202 11.34 -11.14 27.29
CA ALA A 202 11.51 -12.58 27.41
C ALA A 202 12.99 -13.02 27.23
N GLU A 203 13.68 -12.44 26.24
CA GLU A 203 15.11 -12.68 25.97
C GLU A 203 16.00 -12.31 27.17
N ILE A 204 15.75 -11.17 27.81
CA ILE A 204 16.54 -10.64 28.94
C ILE A 204 16.38 -11.50 30.21
N VAL A 205 15.17 -12.02 30.48
CA VAL A 205 14.88 -12.71 31.75
C VAL A 205 15.05 -14.24 31.65
N ALA A 206 14.82 -14.84 30.47
CA ALA A 206 14.92 -16.29 30.31
C ALA A 206 16.36 -16.80 30.42
N SER A 207 17.33 -16.05 29.88
CA SER A 207 18.73 -16.48 29.82
C SER A 207 19.42 -16.61 31.20
N PRO A 208 19.31 -15.65 32.15
CA PRO A 208 19.92 -15.78 33.48
C PRO A 208 19.25 -16.87 34.30
N LEU A 209 17.94 -17.05 34.14
CA LEU A 209 17.20 -18.14 34.74
C LEU A 209 17.67 -19.49 34.19
N SER A 210 17.89 -19.59 32.87
CA SER A 210 18.45 -20.79 32.23
C SER A 210 19.82 -21.12 32.81
N ALA A 211 20.74 -20.15 32.86
CA ALA A 211 22.08 -20.31 33.43
C ALA A 211 22.04 -20.84 34.86
N TRP A 212 21.18 -20.27 35.70
CA TRP A 212 21.02 -20.68 37.09
C TRP A 212 20.48 -22.11 37.22
N LEU A 213 19.48 -22.49 36.43
CA LEU A 213 18.91 -23.85 36.44
C LEU A 213 19.88 -24.90 35.87
N MET A 214 20.68 -24.54 34.85
CA MET A 214 21.71 -25.41 34.26
C MET A 214 22.78 -25.83 35.26
N SER A 215 23.00 -25.06 36.34
CA SER A 215 23.92 -25.44 37.44
C SER A 215 23.51 -26.74 38.15
N ARG A 216 22.24 -27.14 38.04
CA ARG A 216 21.72 -28.41 38.58
C ARG A 216 21.72 -29.48 37.50
N THR A 217 21.05 -29.21 36.39
CA THR A 217 20.95 -30.12 35.24
C THR A 217 20.44 -29.34 34.03
N PRO A 218 20.96 -29.58 32.81
CA PRO A 218 20.47 -28.92 31.60
C PRO A 218 19.02 -29.33 31.26
N TRP A 219 18.54 -30.45 31.77
CA TRP A 219 17.18 -30.92 31.51
C TRP A 219 16.10 -30.08 32.19
N LEU A 220 16.39 -29.53 33.38
CA LEU A 220 15.44 -28.75 34.16
C LEU A 220 14.97 -27.46 33.42
N PRO A 221 15.87 -26.58 32.94
CA PRO A 221 15.46 -25.41 32.16
C PRO A 221 14.84 -25.79 30.81
N TYR A 222 15.25 -26.90 30.20
CA TYR A 222 14.66 -27.37 28.94
C TYR A 222 13.19 -27.79 29.11
N PHE A 223 12.87 -28.64 30.09
CA PHE A 223 11.48 -29.02 30.38
C PHE A 223 10.63 -27.85 30.89
N LEU A 224 11.21 -26.96 31.69
CA LEU A 224 10.53 -25.75 32.11
C LEU A 224 10.22 -24.84 30.90
N GLY A 225 11.11 -24.80 29.90
CA GLY A 225 10.89 -24.08 28.65
C GLY A 225 9.68 -24.61 27.89
N VAL A 226 9.57 -25.94 27.75
CA VAL A 226 8.39 -26.61 27.16
C VAL A 226 7.10 -26.29 27.92
N LEU A 227 7.16 -26.25 29.26
CA LEU A 227 6.01 -25.87 30.08
C LEU A 227 5.55 -24.43 29.81
N PHE A 228 6.47 -23.47 29.68
CA PHE A 228 6.11 -22.09 29.33
C PHE A 228 5.53 -21.98 27.91
N MET A 229 6.03 -22.76 26.94
CA MET A 229 5.41 -22.83 25.61
C MET A 229 3.99 -23.39 25.66
N LEU A 230 3.71 -24.39 26.50
CA LEU A 230 2.36 -24.89 26.76
C LEU A 230 1.45 -23.80 27.37
N CYS A 231 1.96 -22.99 28.31
CA CYS A 231 1.21 -21.83 28.82
C CYS A 231 0.87 -20.83 27.70
N GLY A 232 1.79 -20.60 26.77
CA GLY A 232 1.54 -19.77 25.58
C GLY A 232 0.45 -20.33 24.66
N LEU A 233 0.44 -21.65 24.45
CA LEU A 233 -0.65 -22.34 23.75
C LEU A 233 -1.99 -22.16 24.50
N CYS A 234 -2.01 -22.31 25.83
CA CYS A 234 -3.21 -22.06 26.63
C CYS A 234 -3.71 -20.61 26.48
N ALA A 235 -2.81 -19.62 26.47
CA ALA A 235 -3.19 -18.23 26.21
C ALA A 235 -3.85 -18.08 24.82
N SER A 236 -3.33 -18.72 23.78
CA SER A 236 -3.92 -18.68 22.43
C SER A 236 -5.34 -19.26 22.36
N ILE A 237 -5.69 -20.21 23.22
CA ILE A 237 -7.05 -20.76 23.32
C ILE A 237 -8.04 -19.69 23.81
N THR A 238 -7.60 -18.78 24.68
CA THR A 238 -8.44 -17.71 25.23
C THR A 238 -8.60 -16.53 24.27
N VAL A 239 -7.81 -16.45 23.20
CA VAL A 239 -7.96 -15.43 22.17
C VAL A 239 -9.28 -15.65 21.41
N PRO A 240 -10.15 -14.63 21.31
CA PRO A 240 -11.34 -14.70 20.48
C PRO A 240 -10.96 -14.66 18.99
N GLU A 241 -11.75 -15.28 18.12
CA GLU A 241 -11.54 -15.18 16.68
C GLU A 241 -11.62 -13.71 16.21
N THR A 242 -10.65 -13.29 15.40
CA THR A 242 -10.53 -11.92 14.87
C THR A 242 -11.03 -11.80 13.44
N LEU A 243 -11.31 -12.94 12.79
CA LEU A 243 -12.31 -13.14 11.73
C LEU A 243 -13.26 -11.96 11.47
N PRO A 244 -13.04 -10.95 10.58
CA PRO A 244 -14.11 -10.03 10.21
C PRO A 244 -15.28 -10.88 9.72
N LYS A 245 -16.42 -10.77 10.42
CA LYS A 245 -17.63 -11.43 9.93
C LYS A 245 -17.93 -10.76 8.60
N SER A 246 -17.82 -11.50 7.50
CA SER A 246 -18.42 -11.11 6.24
C SER A 246 -19.89 -10.84 6.54
N THR A 247 -20.27 -9.57 6.53
CA THR A 247 -21.65 -9.18 6.36
C THR A 247 -22.03 -9.77 5.01
N LYS A 248 -22.84 -10.83 5.02
CA LYS A 248 -23.52 -11.31 3.82
C LYS A 248 -24.42 -10.18 3.35
N LEU A 249 -23.84 -9.23 2.61
CA LEU A 249 -24.53 -8.48 1.60
C LEU A 249 -24.78 -9.49 0.50
N SER A 250 -26.06 -9.71 0.24
CA SER A 250 -26.63 -10.57 -0.77
C SER A 250 -25.85 -10.48 -2.07
N GLU A 251 -25.15 -11.55 -2.43
CA GLU A 251 -24.79 -11.76 -3.84
C GLU A 251 -26.11 -12.04 -4.59
N PRO A 252 -26.40 -11.33 -5.68
CA PRO A 252 -27.50 -11.70 -6.56
C PRO A 252 -27.12 -12.99 -7.29
N ASP A 253 -28.06 -13.92 -7.35
CA ASP A 253 -28.01 -15.07 -8.25
C ASP A 253 -27.69 -14.58 -9.68
N THR A 254 -26.51 -14.89 -10.19
CA THR A 254 -26.25 -14.94 -11.63
C THR A 254 -26.19 -16.39 -12.03
N GLU A 255 -27.30 -16.83 -12.62
CA GLU A 255 -27.37 -17.95 -13.55
C GLU A 255 -26.37 -17.74 -14.70
N ASP A 256 -26.00 -18.88 -15.30
CA ASP A 256 -25.21 -19.07 -16.52
C ASP A 256 -23.67 -19.01 -16.42
N ASP A 257 -23.10 -20.19 -16.13
CA ASP A 257 -22.13 -20.80 -17.03
C ASP A 257 -22.34 -22.33 -17.02
N GLU A 258 -23.16 -22.81 -17.97
CA GLU A 258 -23.12 -24.21 -18.41
C GLU A 258 -21.80 -24.43 -19.17
N ALA A 259 -20.84 -25.06 -18.51
CA ALA A 259 -19.79 -25.83 -19.17
C ALA A 259 -19.27 -26.92 -18.23
N ASP A 260 -19.81 -28.13 -18.44
CA ASP A 260 -19.14 -29.43 -18.33
C ASP A 260 -18.26 -29.68 -17.09
N ASP A 261 -18.75 -30.49 -16.14
CA ASP A 261 -18.29 -31.88 -16.01
C ASP A 261 -18.59 -32.41 -14.60
N ASP A 262 -19.39 -33.46 -14.56
CA ASP A 262 -19.79 -34.25 -13.40
C ASP A 262 -18.64 -35.20 -13.01
N ALA A 263 -17.47 -34.64 -12.67
CA ALA A 263 -16.27 -35.39 -12.34
C ALA A 263 -15.88 -35.24 -10.85
N PRO A 264 -15.50 -36.34 -10.16
CA PRO A 264 -15.07 -36.26 -8.77
C PRO A 264 -13.82 -35.38 -8.70
N ARG A 265 -13.92 -34.23 -8.02
CA ARG A 265 -12.85 -33.24 -7.87
C ARG A 265 -11.60 -33.88 -7.26
N THR A 266 -10.71 -34.39 -8.10
CA THR A 266 -9.51 -35.09 -7.67
C THR A 266 -8.48 -34.10 -7.13
N VAL A 267 -7.75 -34.53 -6.09
CA VAL A 267 -6.66 -33.80 -5.43
C VAL A 267 -5.64 -33.21 -6.43
N ARG A 268 -5.47 -33.85 -7.60
CA ARG A 268 -4.59 -33.38 -8.69
C ARG A 268 -4.99 -32.03 -9.27
N TYR A 269 -6.28 -31.71 -9.39
CA TYR A 269 -6.74 -30.43 -9.92
C TYR A 269 -6.48 -29.30 -8.92
N ARG A 270 -6.80 -29.53 -7.64
CA ARG A 270 -6.47 -28.59 -6.55
C ARG A 270 -4.96 -28.37 -6.43
N LEU A 271 -4.17 -29.43 -6.55
CA LEU A 271 -2.71 -29.34 -6.52
C LEU A 271 -2.16 -28.55 -7.71
N LYS A 272 -2.70 -28.75 -8.93
CA LYS A 272 -2.35 -27.94 -10.11
C LYS A 272 -2.72 -26.47 -9.94
N ALA A 273 -3.90 -26.17 -9.38
CA ALA A 273 -4.34 -24.80 -9.12
C ALA A 273 -3.43 -24.09 -8.09
N VAL A 274 -3.07 -24.79 -7.01
CA VAL A 274 -2.09 -24.29 -6.01
C VAL A 274 -0.72 -24.08 -6.64
N LEU A 275 -0.24 -25.02 -7.48
CA LEU A 275 1.05 -24.90 -8.15
C LEU A 275 1.08 -23.72 -9.13
N HIS A 276 -0.02 -23.51 -9.87
CA HIS A 276 -0.17 -22.39 -10.78
C HIS A 276 -0.18 -21.05 -10.04
N HIS A 277 -0.92 -20.97 -8.93
CA HIS A 277 -0.97 -19.77 -8.09
C HIS A 277 0.39 -19.47 -7.43
N ALA A 278 1.10 -20.49 -6.95
CA ALA A 278 2.45 -20.34 -6.42
C ALA A 278 3.44 -19.86 -7.49
N ARG A 279 3.38 -20.41 -8.72
CA ARG A 279 4.21 -19.96 -9.84
C ARG A 279 3.93 -18.50 -10.20
N HIS A 280 2.65 -18.12 -10.23
CA HIS A 280 2.24 -16.75 -10.51
C HIS A 280 2.76 -15.77 -9.46
N GLN A 281 2.61 -16.10 -8.17
CA GLN A 281 3.16 -15.28 -7.07
C GLN A 281 4.68 -15.15 -7.15
N ILE A 282 5.41 -16.23 -7.43
CA ILE A 282 6.88 -16.20 -7.58
C ILE A 282 7.29 -15.28 -8.74
N MET A 283 6.60 -15.36 -9.89
CA MET A 283 6.89 -14.48 -11.03
C MET A 283 6.57 -13.02 -10.73
N HIS A 284 5.48 -12.75 -10.01
CA HIS A 284 5.07 -11.41 -9.61
C HIS A 284 6.10 -10.77 -8.65
N HIS A 285 6.52 -11.47 -7.61
CA HIS A 285 7.57 -10.99 -6.70
C HIS A 285 8.92 -10.80 -7.40
N SER A 286 9.28 -11.70 -8.31
CA SER A 286 10.50 -11.58 -9.10
C SER A 286 10.48 -10.29 -9.94
N ARG A 287 9.39 -10.03 -10.66
CA ARG A 287 9.23 -8.79 -11.45
C ARG A 287 9.31 -7.55 -10.56
N PHE A 288 8.66 -7.54 -9.41
CA PHE A 288 8.71 -6.42 -8.46
C PHE A 288 10.12 -6.12 -7.96
N ILE A 289 10.89 -7.15 -7.57
CA ILE A 289 12.27 -6.99 -7.08
C ILE A 289 13.21 -6.47 -8.17
N PHE A 290 13.01 -6.89 -9.42
CA PHE A 290 13.87 -6.52 -10.55
C PHE A 290 13.41 -5.28 -11.32
N ALA A 291 12.20 -4.77 -11.07
CA ALA A 291 11.66 -3.56 -11.71
C ALA A 291 12.37 -2.29 -11.21
N ASP A 292 12.64 -2.19 -9.90
CA ASP A 292 13.37 -1.06 -9.31
C ASP A 292 14.70 -1.53 -8.69
N ARG A 293 15.78 -0.87 -9.13
CA ARG A 293 17.13 -1.06 -8.60
C ARG A 293 17.21 -0.86 -7.08
N ASN A 294 16.44 0.08 -6.51
CA ASN A 294 16.43 0.36 -5.08
C ASN A 294 15.79 -0.79 -4.29
N ILE A 295 14.68 -1.35 -4.78
CA ILE A 295 14.00 -2.51 -4.17
C ILE A 295 14.87 -3.76 -4.27
N GLY A 296 15.56 -3.95 -5.40
CA GLY A 296 16.60 -4.98 -5.53
C GLY A 296 17.71 -4.82 -4.49
N CYS A 297 18.23 -3.59 -4.30
CA CYS A 297 19.27 -3.31 -3.29
C CYS A 297 18.79 -3.56 -1.85
N ILE A 298 17.55 -3.15 -1.53
CA ILE A 298 16.91 -3.38 -0.22
C ILE A 298 16.74 -4.87 0.04
N SER A 299 16.32 -5.64 -0.97
CA SER A 299 16.15 -7.08 -0.85
C SER A 299 17.48 -7.79 -0.58
N ILE A 300 18.52 -7.47 -1.36
CA ILE A 300 19.87 -7.99 -1.12
C ILE A 300 20.36 -7.59 0.28
N ALA A 301 20.08 -6.36 0.70
CA ALA A 301 20.43 -5.86 2.02
C ALA A 301 19.76 -6.66 3.15
N LEU A 302 18.45 -6.88 3.07
CA LEU A 302 17.71 -7.64 4.07
C LEU A 302 18.16 -9.10 4.15
N LEU A 303 18.48 -9.71 3.00
CA LEU A 303 19.03 -11.07 2.95
C LEU A 303 20.39 -11.15 3.65
N ALA A 304 21.34 -10.28 3.27
CA ALA A 304 22.68 -10.27 3.85
C ALA A 304 22.66 -9.96 5.35
N ALA A 305 21.81 -9.03 5.79
CA ALA A 305 21.64 -8.69 7.20
C ALA A 305 21.08 -9.85 8.01
N ASN A 306 20.08 -10.58 7.49
CA ASN A 306 19.53 -11.73 8.19
C ASN A 306 20.58 -12.83 8.36
N VAL A 307 21.38 -13.08 7.32
CA VAL A 307 22.48 -14.03 7.37
C VAL A 307 23.55 -13.63 8.41
N ALA A 308 23.90 -12.35 8.46
CA ALA A 308 24.89 -11.85 9.40
C ALA A 308 24.42 -11.95 10.86
N ILE A 309 23.15 -11.69 11.15
CA ILE A 309 22.59 -11.75 12.51
C ILE A 309 22.52 -13.18 13.04
N GLN A 310 22.32 -14.15 12.17
CA GLN A 310 22.38 -15.57 12.52
C GLN A 310 23.79 -16.01 12.98
N SER A 311 24.85 -15.22 12.73
CA SER A 311 26.17 -15.48 13.33
C SER A 311 26.17 -15.39 14.86
N LEU A 312 25.20 -14.67 15.44
CA LEU A 312 25.05 -14.55 16.88
C LEU A 312 24.61 -15.86 17.54
N VAL A 313 24.03 -16.81 16.79
CA VAL A 313 23.67 -18.15 17.30
C VAL A 313 24.93 -18.97 17.64
N ILE A 314 26.04 -18.72 16.96
CA ILE A 314 27.33 -19.38 17.25
C ILE A 314 28.04 -18.77 18.47
N THR A 315 27.57 -17.62 18.99
CA THR A 315 28.19 -16.94 20.14
C THR A 315 28.41 -17.83 21.35
N LEU A 316 27.43 -18.66 21.71
CA LEU A 316 27.57 -19.57 22.85
C LEU A 316 28.70 -20.60 22.64
N GLN A 317 28.73 -21.23 21.46
CA GLN A 317 29.76 -22.21 21.10
C GLN A 317 31.14 -21.56 20.97
N TYR A 318 31.21 -20.38 20.34
CA TYR A 318 32.45 -19.62 20.18
C TYR A 318 33.05 -19.25 21.53
N VAL A 319 32.27 -18.66 22.44
CA VAL A 319 32.75 -18.22 23.76
C VAL A 319 33.13 -19.41 24.64
N SER A 320 32.31 -20.48 24.62
CA SER A 320 32.62 -21.74 25.32
C SER A 320 33.96 -22.33 24.87
N LYS A 321 34.24 -22.31 23.57
CA LYS A 321 35.50 -22.84 23.01
C LYS A 321 36.69 -21.89 23.16
N ARG A 322 36.51 -20.60 22.89
CA ARG A 322 37.59 -19.59 22.84
C ARG A 322 38.10 -19.20 24.22
N PHE A 323 37.19 -19.08 25.19
CA PHE A 323 37.44 -18.56 26.53
C PHE A 323 37.21 -19.61 27.63
N SER A 324 36.89 -20.85 27.24
CA SER A 324 36.64 -21.97 28.16
C SER A 324 35.44 -21.78 29.09
N TRP A 325 34.54 -20.83 28.80
CA TRP A 325 33.32 -20.62 29.59
C TRP A 325 32.40 -21.83 29.54
N SER A 326 31.63 -22.05 30.59
CA SER A 326 30.50 -22.98 30.57
C SER A 326 29.38 -22.46 29.67
N MET A 327 28.53 -23.34 29.15
CA MET A 327 27.35 -22.92 28.38
C MET A 327 26.40 -22.03 29.21
N ALA A 328 26.33 -22.27 30.53
CA ALA A 328 25.59 -21.43 31.46
C ALA A 328 26.16 -20.00 31.53
N GLU A 329 27.49 -19.84 31.69
CA GLU A 329 28.14 -18.53 31.70
C GLU A 329 28.00 -17.80 30.36
N ALA A 330 28.17 -18.53 29.24
CA ALA A 330 28.01 -17.98 27.91
C ALA A 330 26.57 -17.48 27.66
N SER A 331 25.57 -18.14 28.27
CA SER A 331 24.16 -17.76 28.09
C SER A 331 23.86 -16.35 28.60
N PHE A 332 24.58 -15.81 29.59
CA PHE A 332 24.41 -14.42 30.07
C PHE A 332 24.64 -13.38 28.97
N LEU A 333 25.42 -13.70 27.94
CA LEU A 333 25.67 -12.81 26.80
C LEU A 333 24.40 -12.54 25.98
N ILE A 334 23.43 -13.46 25.99
CA ILE A 334 22.13 -13.27 25.34
C ILE A 334 21.32 -12.19 26.08
N SER A 335 21.35 -12.21 27.41
CA SER A 335 20.70 -11.17 28.22
C SER A 335 21.31 -9.80 28.00
N LEU A 336 22.64 -9.74 27.97
CA LEU A 336 23.37 -8.50 27.67
C LEU A 336 22.97 -7.95 26.30
N LYS A 337 22.95 -8.81 25.27
CA LYS A 337 22.46 -8.46 23.93
C LYS A 337 21.04 -7.89 23.99
N GLY A 338 20.10 -8.57 24.66
CA GLY A 338 18.73 -8.09 24.84
C GLY A 338 18.65 -6.69 25.49
N ILE A 339 19.43 -6.44 26.54
CA ILE A 339 19.50 -5.13 27.21
C ILE A 339 20.01 -4.04 26.25
N THR A 340 21.08 -4.34 25.51
CA THR A 340 21.65 -3.38 24.54
C THR A 340 20.71 -3.10 23.38
N ASN A 341 20.00 -4.12 22.87
CA ASN A 341 18.97 -3.96 21.83
C ASN A 341 17.83 -3.07 22.31
N LEU A 342 17.30 -3.34 23.52
CA LEU A 342 16.21 -2.56 24.10
C LEU A 342 16.62 -1.10 24.29
N SER A 343 17.84 -0.86 24.77
CA SER A 343 18.40 0.49 24.93
C SER A 343 18.59 1.20 23.58
N ALA A 344 19.04 0.48 22.55
CA ALA A 344 19.18 1.02 21.20
C ALA A 344 17.82 1.47 20.64
N LEU A 345 16.80 0.63 20.77
CA LEU A 345 15.46 0.88 20.25
C LEU A 345 14.70 1.99 21.00
N LEU A 346 14.80 2.03 22.33
CA LEU A 346 14.00 2.96 23.15
C LEU A 346 14.69 4.29 23.43
N LEU A 347 16.02 4.34 23.44
CA LEU A 347 16.77 5.54 23.85
C LEU A 347 17.62 6.11 22.71
N ILE A 348 18.47 5.28 22.10
CA ILE A 348 19.52 5.77 21.19
C ILE A 348 18.95 6.16 19.82
N LEU A 349 18.17 5.28 19.19
CA LEU A 349 17.62 5.55 17.85
C LEU A 349 16.61 6.71 17.84
N PRO A 350 15.67 6.83 18.81
CA PRO A 350 14.78 7.98 18.87
C PRO A 350 15.54 9.31 19.09
N ALA A 351 16.55 9.31 19.97
CA ALA A 351 17.39 10.48 20.20
C ALA A 351 18.20 10.87 18.95
N ALA A 352 18.78 9.88 18.26
CA ALA A 352 19.50 10.09 17.02
C ALA A 352 18.57 10.59 15.90
N SER A 353 17.35 10.05 15.78
CA SER A 353 16.33 10.52 14.84
C SER A 353 16.02 11.99 15.09
N LYS A 354 15.66 12.35 16.33
CA LYS A 354 15.30 13.73 16.71
C LYS A 354 16.45 14.72 16.48
N ALA A 355 17.69 14.29 16.69
CA ALA A 355 18.87 15.11 16.41
C ALA A 355 19.08 15.33 14.90
N LEU A 356 18.90 14.27 14.10
CA LEU A 356 19.06 14.31 12.65
C LEU A 356 17.90 15.01 11.93
N ASP A 357 16.69 14.99 12.49
CA ASP A 357 15.50 15.70 11.98
C ASP A 357 15.75 17.20 11.81
N ARG A 358 16.63 17.78 12.62
CA ARG A 358 17.01 19.19 12.52
C ARG A 358 17.79 19.52 11.25
N PHE A 359 18.40 18.52 10.62
CA PHE A 359 19.39 18.72 9.55
C PHE A 359 19.09 17.91 8.28
N LEU A 360 18.23 16.89 8.34
CA LEU A 360 18.01 15.94 7.25
C LEU A 360 16.52 15.64 7.04
N PRO A 361 16.08 15.53 5.77
CA PRO A 361 14.75 15.00 5.43
C PRO A 361 14.55 13.56 5.94
N PRO A 362 13.29 13.12 6.18
CA PRO A 362 12.97 11.82 6.77
C PRO A 362 13.64 10.63 6.06
N LEU A 363 13.61 10.58 4.72
CA LEU A 363 14.23 9.51 3.94
C LEU A 363 15.76 9.45 4.12
N ARG A 364 16.43 10.61 4.11
CA ARG A 364 17.90 10.69 4.29
C ARG A 364 18.31 10.40 5.72
N ARG A 365 17.51 10.83 6.69
CA ARG A 365 17.68 10.49 8.10
C ARG A 365 17.64 8.98 8.27
N ASP A 366 16.58 8.32 7.81
CA ASP A 366 16.40 6.88 7.98
C ASP A 366 17.48 6.08 7.24
N LEU A 367 17.91 6.55 6.06
CA LEU A 367 19.04 5.95 5.35
C LEU A 367 20.36 6.13 6.11
N ARG A 368 20.63 7.30 6.71
CA ARG A 368 21.83 7.51 7.53
C ARG A 368 21.80 6.71 8.84
N ILE A 369 20.64 6.60 9.48
CA ILE A 369 20.45 5.73 10.65
C ILE A 369 20.71 4.27 10.25
N SER A 370 20.21 3.84 9.09
CA SER A 370 20.49 2.50 8.54
C SER A 370 21.99 2.29 8.33
N ILE A 371 22.68 3.20 7.64
CA ILE A 371 24.13 3.12 7.39
C ILE A 371 24.93 3.13 8.70
N GLY A 372 24.58 4.02 9.65
CA GLY A 372 25.22 4.09 10.96
C GLY A 372 25.04 2.79 11.76
N SER A 373 23.84 2.21 11.71
CA SER A 373 23.54 0.91 12.32
C SER A 373 24.37 -0.21 11.70
N ILE A 374 24.50 -0.25 10.37
CA ILE A 374 25.34 -1.22 9.65
C ILE A 374 26.81 -1.10 10.07
N LEU A 375 27.36 0.12 10.09
CA LEU A 375 28.76 0.34 10.49
C LEU A 375 29.00 -0.09 11.93
N THR A 376 28.02 0.13 12.81
CA THR A 376 28.07 -0.30 14.21
C THR A 376 28.09 -1.83 14.32
N ILE A 377 27.31 -2.54 13.49
CA ILE A 377 27.36 -4.01 13.37
C ILE A 377 28.75 -4.47 12.89
N VAL A 378 29.30 -3.86 11.83
CA VAL A 378 30.64 -4.19 11.30
C VAL A 378 31.70 -4.05 12.38
N VAL A 379 31.73 -2.90 13.06
CA VAL A 379 32.72 -2.64 14.13
C VAL A 379 32.57 -3.70 15.22
N GLY A 380 31.36 -3.98 15.68
CA GLY A 380 31.11 -5.01 16.69
C GLY A 380 31.62 -6.40 16.29
N HIS A 381 31.31 -6.86 15.07
CA HIS A 381 31.75 -8.17 14.58
C HIS A 381 33.28 -8.27 14.40
N VAL A 382 33.94 -7.19 13.94
CA VAL A 382 35.41 -7.15 13.85
C VAL A 382 36.03 -7.24 15.24
N VAL A 383 35.50 -6.50 16.21
CA VAL A 383 35.96 -6.56 17.60
C VAL A 383 35.76 -7.97 18.19
N MET A 384 34.62 -8.61 17.92
CA MET A 384 34.36 -9.99 18.33
C MET A 384 35.33 -11.00 17.68
N ALA A 385 35.61 -10.85 16.39
CA ALA A 385 36.52 -11.73 15.65
C ALA A 385 37.96 -11.69 16.19
N LEU A 386 38.42 -10.50 16.58
CA LEU A 386 39.78 -10.26 17.07
C LEU A 386 39.91 -10.39 18.60
N ALA A 387 38.82 -10.71 19.30
CA ALA A 387 38.81 -10.73 20.76
C ALA A 387 39.80 -11.76 21.34
N ALA A 388 40.81 -11.25 22.03
CA ALA A 388 41.77 -12.07 22.78
C ALA A 388 41.32 -12.34 24.23
N SER A 389 40.39 -11.54 24.76
CA SER A 389 39.82 -11.67 26.10
C SER A 389 38.29 -11.63 26.07
N PRO A 390 37.61 -12.19 27.09
CA PRO A 390 36.15 -12.12 27.18
C PRO A 390 35.62 -10.70 27.27
N THR A 391 36.38 -9.79 27.90
CA THR A 391 36.00 -8.37 28.04
C THR A 391 35.92 -7.67 26.69
N ILE A 392 36.89 -7.89 25.80
CA ILE A 392 36.87 -7.34 24.44
C ILE A 392 35.69 -7.92 23.65
N PHE A 393 35.42 -9.22 23.82
CA PHE A 393 34.28 -9.87 23.18
C PHE A 393 32.93 -9.27 23.61
N ILE A 394 32.76 -9.02 24.91
CA ILE A 394 31.56 -8.37 25.47
C ILE A 394 31.35 -6.97 24.88
N VAL A 395 32.42 -6.18 24.76
CA VAL A 395 32.36 -4.85 24.13
C VAL A 395 31.96 -4.96 22.66
N GLY A 396 32.54 -5.92 21.92
CA GLY A 396 32.18 -6.19 20.52
C GLY A 396 30.72 -6.60 20.36
N LEU A 397 30.22 -7.51 21.20
CA LEU A 397 28.83 -7.95 21.20
C LEU A 397 27.86 -6.81 21.52
N SER A 398 28.17 -6.01 22.53
CA SER A 398 27.35 -4.84 22.90
C SER A 398 27.31 -3.82 21.78
N THR A 399 28.46 -3.55 21.16
CA THR A 399 28.56 -2.66 20.00
C THR A 399 27.75 -3.19 18.83
N SER A 400 27.87 -4.48 18.48
CA SER A 400 27.09 -5.05 17.37
C SER A 400 25.59 -4.98 17.63
N SER A 401 25.15 -5.16 18.88
CA SER A 401 23.74 -5.17 19.27
C SER A 401 23.10 -3.77 19.17
N LEU A 402 23.89 -2.69 19.33
CA LEU A 402 23.40 -1.33 19.10
C LEU A 402 22.96 -1.08 17.64
N GLY A 403 23.46 -1.88 16.69
CA GLY A 403 23.11 -1.77 15.28
C GLY A 403 21.78 -2.46 14.88
N THR A 404 21.04 -3.07 15.81
CA THR A 404 19.75 -3.72 15.51
C THR A 404 18.69 -2.77 14.94
N GLY A 405 18.85 -1.46 15.11
CA GLY A 405 18.02 -0.42 14.49
C GLY A 405 17.97 -0.42 12.96
N PHE A 406 18.89 -1.13 12.32
CA PHE A 406 18.96 -1.26 10.87
C PHE A 406 17.65 -1.80 10.25
N PHE A 407 17.04 -2.85 10.81
CA PHE A 407 15.84 -3.46 10.21
C PHE A 407 14.63 -2.52 10.15
N PRO A 408 14.21 -1.86 11.25
CA PRO A 408 13.09 -0.93 11.18
C PRO A 408 13.42 0.29 10.31
N ALA A 409 14.65 0.80 10.35
CA ALA A 409 15.06 1.94 9.52
C ALA A 409 15.06 1.59 8.02
N LEU A 410 15.57 0.42 7.63
CA LEU A 410 15.54 -0.02 6.24
C LEU A 410 14.12 -0.32 5.76
N ARG A 411 13.25 -0.84 6.63
CA ARG A 411 11.83 -1.04 6.32
C ARG A 411 11.12 0.29 6.07
N SER A 412 11.41 1.32 6.87
CA SER A 412 10.91 2.70 6.67
C SER A 412 11.35 3.28 5.32
N VAL A 413 12.64 3.15 4.98
CA VAL A 413 13.17 3.56 3.66
C VAL A 413 12.47 2.80 2.53
N ALA A 414 12.24 1.50 2.69
CA ALA A 414 11.58 0.69 1.67
C ALA A 414 10.13 1.12 1.43
N THR A 415 9.37 1.41 2.49
CA THR A 415 7.99 1.88 2.37
C THR A 415 7.88 3.27 1.77
N ALA A 416 8.90 4.11 1.93
CA ALA A 416 8.93 5.45 1.33
C ALA A 416 9.33 5.45 -0.16
N LEU A 417 9.79 4.32 -0.69
CA LEU A 417 10.21 4.16 -2.10
C LEU A 417 9.17 3.42 -2.94
N VAL A 418 8.08 2.96 -2.33
CA VAL A 418 7.05 2.13 -2.95
C VAL A 418 5.71 2.82 -2.78
N HIS A 419 4.87 2.75 -3.81
CA HIS A 419 3.54 3.34 -3.80
C HIS A 419 2.65 2.69 -2.72
N GLU A 420 1.68 3.42 -2.16
CA GLU A 420 0.81 2.91 -1.09
C GLU A 420 0.09 1.59 -1.46
N ALA A 421 -0.32 1.42 -2.73
CA ALA A 421 -0.95 0.21 -3.24
C ALA A 421 -0.03 -1.02 -3.22
N GLU A 422 1.29 -0.82 -3.25
CA GLU A 422 2.29 -1.88 -3.32
C GLU A 422 2.93 -2.20 -1.96
N ILE A 423 2.57 -1.49 -0.88
CA ILE A 423 3.13 -1.72 0.47
C ILE A 423 2.90 -3.16 0.95
N GLY A 424 1.75 -3.76 0.63
CA GLY A 424 1.47 -5.17 0.95
C GLY A 424 2.40 -6.15 0.22
N LEU A 425 2.72 -5.86 -1.04
CA LEU A 425 3.64 -6.64 -1.86
C LEU A 425 5.09 -6.48 -1.37
N LEU A 426 5.46 -5.28 -0.93
CA LEU A 426 6.75 -5.02 -0.30
C LEU A 426 6.88 -5.83 1.01
N GLY A 427 5.84 -5.83 1.86
CA GLY A 427 5.86 -6.56 3.13
C GLY A 427 6.10 -8.06 2.98
N THR A 428 5.46 -8.68 1.99
CA THR A 428 5.63 -10.11 1.63
C THR A 428 7.00 -10.39 1.01
N THR A 429 7.50 -9.47 0.18
CA THR A 429 8.85 -9.53 -0.41
C THR A 429 9.95 -9.50 0.65
N ILE A 430 9.81 -8.63 1.65
CA ILE A 430 10.73 -8.55 2.80
C ILE A 430 10.74 -9.90 3.55
N ALA A 431 9.57 -10.46 3.85
CA ALA A 431 9.45 -11.71 4.59
C ALA A 431 10.10 -12.89 3.85
N LEU A 432 9.85 -13.03 2.55
CA LEU A 432 10.44 -14.07 1.72
C LEU A 432 11.98 -13.96 1.68
N THR A 433 12.47 -12.74 1.49
CA THR A 433 13.91 -12.45 1.40
C THR A 433 14.63 -12.77 2.71
N GLN A 434 14.03 -12.44 3.85
CA GLN A 434 14.55 -12.82 5.16
C GLN A 434 14.57 -14.34 5.33
N SER A 435 13.50 -15.04 4.97
CA SER A 435 13.46 -16.50 5.06
C SER A 435 14.53 -17.21 4.24
N ILE A 436 14.80 -16.74 3.01
CA ILE A 436 15.90 -17.25 2.18
C ILE A 436 17.25 -17.02 2.86
N GLY A 437 17.44 -15.83 3.45
CA GLY A 437 18.63 -15.54 4.26
C GLY A 437 18.79 -16.51 5.43
N GLY A 438 17.69 -16.88 6.10
CA GLY A 438 17.71 -17.86 7.20
C GLY A 438 18.19 -19.24 6.77
N ILE A 439 17.69 -19.75 5.64
CA ILE A 439 18.12 -21.03 5.05
C ILE A 439 19.63 -21.03 4.78
N ALA A 440 20.15 -19.95 4.19
CA ALA A 440 21.56 -19.86 3.83
C ALA A 440 22.47 -19.70 5.06
N ALA A 441 21.97 -19.09 6.13
CA ALA A 441 22.77 -18.71 7.28
C ALA A 441 23.29 -19.91 8.08
N GLY A 442 22.42 -20.89 8.36
CA GLY A 442 22.75 -22.06 9.18
C GLY A 442 23.97 -22.84 8.67
N PRO A 443 23.98 -23.33 7.42
CA PRO A 443 25.08 -24.15 6.90
C PRO A 443 26.35 -23.32 6.71
N MET A 444 26.21 -22.05 6.32
CA MET A 444 27.35 -21.16 6.10
C MET A 444 28.05 -20.78 7.42
N MET A 445 27.30 -20.48 8.47
CA MET A 445 27.84 -20.22 9.81
C MET A 445 28.47 -21.48 10.41
N ALA A 446 27.79 -22.62 10.32
CA ALA A 446 28.33 -23.90 10.78
C ALA A 446 29.61 -24.31 10.03
N GLY A 447 29.64 -24.14 8.71
CA GLY A 447 30.79 -24.44 7.87
C GLY A 447 31.98 -23.56 8.16
N THR A 448 31.76 -22.24 8.33
CA THR A 448 32.83 -21.29 8.70
C THR A 448 33.35 -21.55 10.11
N PHE A 449 32.50 -21.93 11.07
CA PHE A 449 32.96 -22.33 12.41
C PHE A 449 33.75 -23.64 12.37
N LYS A 450 33.30 -24.66 11.63
CA LYS A 450 34.06 -25.91 11.45
C LYS A 450 35.42 -25.68 10.79
N LEU A 451 35.49 -24.77 9.81
CA LEU A 451 36.75 -24.38 9.17
C LEU A 451 37.66 -23.61 10.13
N SER A 452 37.09 -22.72 10.96
CA SER A 452 37.81 -21.96 11.99
C SER A 452 38.57 -22.87 12.96
N MET A 453 37.98 -24.02 13.29
CA MET A 453 38.57 -25.03 14.18
C MET A 453 39.79 -25.73 13.58
N LYS A 454 39.95 -25.76 12.24
CA LYS A 454 41.12 -26.35 11.57
C LYS A 454 42.29 -25.37 11.44
N LEU A 455 41.99 -24.08 11.26
CA LEU A 455 42.99 -23.05 10.91
C LEU A 455 43.72 -22.45 12.14
N HIS A 456 43.18 -22.62 13.34
CA HIS A 456 43.75 -22.17 14.64
C HIS A 456 44.06 -20.65 14.72
N GLY A 457 44.35 -20.14 15.93
CA GLY A 457 44.74 -18.74 16.15
C GLY A 457 43.64 -17.71 15.82
N ILE A 458 43.99 -16.65 15.08
CA ILE A 458 43.07 -15.55 14.71
C ILE A 458 41.90 -16.07 13.87
N TRP A 459 42.08 -17.18 13.15
CA TRP A 459 41.05 -17.79 12.33
C TRP A 459 39.89 -18.38 13.13
N LEU A 460 39.99 -18.51 14.46
CA LEU A 460 38.84 -18.92 15.27
C LEU A 460 37.65 -17.96 15.09
N GLY A 461 37.92 -16.67 14.87
CA GLY A 461 36.92 -15.63 14.61
C GLY A 461 36.29 -15.66 13.21
N LEU A 462 36.59 -16.66 12.38
CA LEU A 462 36.15 -16.73 10.98
C LEU A 462 34.63 -16.58 10.75
N PRO A 463 33.71 -17.08 11.61
CA PRO A 463 32.27 -16.83 11.45
C PRO A 463 31.90 -15.35 11.55
N TYR A 464 32.60 -14.58 12.40
CA TYR A 464 32.37 -13.15 12.53
C TYR A 464 33.04 -12.37 11.39
N ILE A 465 34.15 -12.87 10.85
CA ILE A 465 34.79 -12.31 9.65
C ILE A 465 33.89 -12.51 8.42
N SER A 466 33.29 -13.70 8.25
CA SER A 466 32.35 -13.96 7.16
C SER A 466 31.06 -13.16 7.31
N ALA A 467 30.52 -13.03 8.53
CA ALA A 467 29.41 -12.13 8.81
C ALA A 467 29.78 -10.67 8.48
N THR A 468 30.97 -10.21 8.85
CA THR A 468 31.47 -8.87 8.52
C THR A 468 31.51 -8.64 7.01
N ALA A 469 31.98 -9.61 6.22
CA ALA A 469 32.00 -9.50 4.77
C ALA A 469 30.60 -9.32 4.17
N LEU A 470 29.59 -10.02 4.70
CA LEU A 470 28.20 -9.86 4.30
C LEU A 470 27.62 -8.50 4.69
N VAL A 471 27.97 -7.99 5.88
CA VAL A 471 27.57 -6.65 6.33
C VAL A 471 28.33 -5.55 5.57
N LEU A 472 29.50 -5.82 4.99
CA LEU A 472 30.16 -4.87 4.08
C LEU A 472 29.48 -4.81 2.71
N ILE A 473 28.97 -5.94 2.21
CA ILE A 473 28.09 -5.95 1.02
C ILE A 473 26.84 -5.11 1.29
N LEU A 474 26.28 -5.21 2.49
CA LEU A 474 25.17 -4.39 2.98
C LEU A 474 25.49 -2.88 2.98
N ALA A 475 26.66 -2.50 3.50
CA ALA A 475 27.10 -1.10 3.50
C ALA A 475 27.29 -0.57 2.07
N PHE A 476 27.77 -1.42 1.16
CA PHE A 476 27.94 -1.07 -0.25
C PHE A 476 26.60 -0.86 -0.97
N THR A 477 25.61 -1.74 -0.75
CA THR A 477 24.27 -1.58 -1.34
C THR A 477 23.56 -0.35 -0.77
N ALA A 478 23.60 -0.12 0.55
CA ALA A 478 23.02 1.07 1.19
C ALA A 478 23.68 2.37 0.72
N LYS A 479 25.01 2.38 0.49
CA LYS A 479 25.72 3.53 -0.08
C LYS A 479 25.34 3.80 -1.53
N ASN A 480 25.10 2.75 -2.32
CA ASN A 480 24.63 2.90 -3.69
C ASN A 480 23.19 3.44 -3.73
N MET A 481 22.32 3.03 -2.80
CA MET A 481 21.00 3.66 -2.60
C MET A 481 21.12 5.15 -2.28
N SER A 482 22.12 5.56 -1.48
CA SER A 482 22.37 6.98 -1.20
C SER A 482 22.74 7.79 -2.45
N LYS A 483 23.40 7.17 -3.44
CA LYS A 483 23.73 7.82 -4.72
C LYS A 483 22.55 7.87 -5.70
N THR A 484 21.61 6.93 -5.62
CA THR A 484 20.37 6.97 -6.41
C THR A 484 19.26 7.78 -5.74
N SER A 485 19.35 8.04 -4.43
CA SER A 485 18.40 8.87 -3.66
C SER A 485 18.49 10.39 -3.93
N HIS A 486 18.93 10.79 -5.13
CA HIS A 486 18.73 12.14 -5.66
C HIS A 486 17.25 12.42 -5.98
N LEU A 487 16.32 11.95 -5.15
CA LEU A 487 15.11 12.72 -4.86
C LEU A 487 15.57 13.93 -4.03
N GLU A 488 16.23 14.88 -4.69
CA GLU A 488 16.13 16.26 -4.25
C GLU A 488 14.64 16.57 -4.28
N ILE A 489 14.06 16.85 -3.10
CA ILE A 489 12.80 17.56 -3.05
C ILE A 489 13.12 18.91 -3.70
N ARG A 490 12.91 18.98 -5.01
CA ARG A 490 12.99 20.21 -5.75
C ARG A 490 11.78 21.03 -5.34
N PRO A 491 11.91 22.37 -5.23
CA PRO A 491 10.74 23.20 -5.10
C PRO A 491 9.74 22.82 -6.21
N CYS A 492 8.47 22.72 -5.86
CA CYS A 492 7.43 22.48 -6.85
C CYS A 492 7.45 23.66 -7.83
N HIS A 493 7.78 23.39 -9.08
CA HIS A 493 7.70 24.35 -10.17
C HIS A 493 6.65 23.81 -11.13
N GLY A 494 5.51 24.49 -11.22
CA GLY A 494 4.54 24.21 -12.29
C GLY A 494 5.09 24.69 -13.63
N ALA A 495 4.76 23.96 -14.69
CA ALA A 495 5.09 24.36 -16.06
C ALA A 495 3.99 23.85 -17.00
N SER A 496 3.66 24.64 -18.02
CA SER A 496 2.95 24.15 -19.19
C SER A 496 3.93 23.33 -20.02
N VAL A 497 3.57 22.09 -20.34
CA VAL A 497 4.37 21.18 -21.17
C VAL A 497 3.59 20.82 -22.42
N PRO A 498 4.24 20.41 -23.53
CA PRO A 498 3.56 19.89 -24.70
C PRO A 498 2.64 18.70 -24.35
N ASP A 499 1.54 18.55 -25.09
CA ASP A 499 0.58 17.45 -24.96
C ASP A 499 1.25 16.07 -24.99
N VAL A 500 2.20 15.87 -25.91
CA VAL A 500 3.00 14.64 -26.00
C VAL A 500 3.81 14.38 -24.73
N ASP A 501 4.32 15.40 -24.06
CA ASP A 501 5.09 15.21 -22.83
C ASP A 501 4.16 14.96 -21.64
N ALA A 502 2.97 15.60 -21.63
CA ALA A 502 1.94 15.40 -20.61
C ALA A 502 1.35 13.98 -20.64
N ILE A 503 1.02 13.45 -21.83
CA ILE A 503 0.39 12.14 -22.02
C ILE A 503 1.38 10.99 -21.76
N GLY A 504 2.67 11.18 -22.06
CA GLY A 504 3.71 10.17 -21.86
C GLY A 504 3.82 9.14 -23.00
N GLU A 505 4.47 8.00 -22.72
CA GLU A 505 4.83 7.00 -23.75
C GLU A 505 3.66 6.14 -24.24
N ASP A 506 2.66 5.89 -23.38
CA ASP A 506 1.53 5.02 -23.70
C ASP A 506 0.44 5.83 -24.43
N ARG A 507 0.68 6.06 -25.72
CA ARG A 507 -0.16 6.88 -26.60
C ARG A 507 -0.19 6.38 -28.03
N GLU A 508 -1.22 6.77 -28.78
CA GLU A 508 -1.25 6.55 -30.23
C GLU A 508 -1.81 7.76 -30.99
N PRO A 509 -1.39 8.03 -32.24
CA PRO A 509 -1.99 9.07 -33.06
C PRO A 509 -3.48 8.84 -33.29
N LEU A 510 -4.30 9.89 -33.15
CA LEU A 510 -5.75 9.80 -33.31
C LEU A 510 -6.17 9.20 -34.67
N ALA A 511 -5.47 9.53 -35.75
CA ALA A 511 -5.72 8.96 -37.07
C ALA A 511 -5.58 7.42 -37.10
N LYS A 512 -4.58 6.88 -36.40
CA LYS A 512 -4.38 5.42 -36.29
C LYS A 512 -5.45 4.77 -35.43
N TRP A 513 -5.85 5.43 -34.35
CA TRP A 513 -6.96 4.96 -33.51
C TRP A 513 -8.26 4.85 -34.32
N LYS A 514 -8.59 5.88 -35.11
CA LYS A 514 -9.75 5.89 -36.01
C LYS A 514 -9.70 4.75 -37.03
N GLU A 515 -8.55 4.54 -37.67
CA GLU A 515 -8.35 3.45 -38.64
C GLU A 515 -8.56 2.08 -37.98
N ARG A 516 -7.95 1.85 -36.80
CA ARG A 516 -8.05 0.61 -36.04
C ARG A 516 -9.48 0.30 -35.61
N CYS A 517 -10.24 1.33 -35.23
CA CYS A 517 -11.65 1.20 -34.86
C CYS A 517 -12.60 1.19 -36.08
N GLY A 518 -12.09 1.34 -37.30
CA GLY A 518 -12.90 1.36 -38.52
C GLY A 518 -13.86 2.56 -38.60
N ILE A 519 -13.51 3.68 -37.96
CA ILE A 519 -14.35 4.88 -37.92
C ILE A 519 -14.40 5.53 -39.30
N LYS A 520 -15.62 5.70 -39.82
CA LYS A 520 -15.90 6.38 -41.09
C LYS A 520 -16.53 7.74 -40.79
N THR A 521 -15.71 8.80 -40.84
CA THR A 521 -16.11 10.15 -40.45
C THR A 521 -17.29 10.69 -41.26
N GLU A 522 -17.46 10.24 -42.50
CA GLU A 522 -18.58 10.60 -43.38
C GLU A 522 -19.95 10.09 -42.90
N ASN A 523 -19.95 9.04 -42.07
CA ASN A 523 -21.15 8.43 -41.51
C ASN A 523 -21.53 9.01 -40.14
N GLN A 524 -20.63 9.74 -39.50
CA GLN A 524 -20.89 10.37 -38.21
C GLN A 524 -21.83 11.56 -38.39
N ILE A 525 -22.61 11.82 -37.34
CA ILE A 525 -23.33 13.08 -37.12
C ILE A 525 -22.31 14.10 -36.62
N ARG A 526 -22.21 15.24 -37.30
CA ARG A 526 -21.21 16.27 -37.00
C ARG A 526 -21.68 17.19 -35.87
N LEU A 527 -21.16 16.96 -34.67
CA LEU A 527 -21.30 17.85 -33.52
C LEU A 527 -20.37 19.07 -33.67
N VAL A 528 -20.83 20.21 -33.14
CA VAL A 528 -20.11 21.49 -33.13
C VAL A 528 -19.63 21.80 -31.71
N LYS A 529 -20.53 21.72 -30.72
CA LYS A 529 -20.25 21.95 -29.31
C LYS A 529 -21.33 21.34 -28.41
N LEU A 530 -21.03 21.23 -27.12
CA LEU A 530 -22.04 20.98 -26.10
C LEU A 530 -22.76 22.29 -25.77
N ALA A 531 -24.09 22.32 -25.95
CA ALA A 531 -24.89 23.55 -25.85
C ALA A 531 -25.52 23.73 -24.47
N HIS A 532 -26.27 22.73 -23.99
CA HIS A 532 -26.95 22.82 -22.69
C HIS A 532 -27.27 21.47 -22.08
N MET A 533 -27.46 21.48 -20.76
CA MET A 533 -27.85 20.32 -19.97
C MET A 533 -29.34 20.34 -19.66
N ARG A 534 -30.01 19.17 -19.63
CA ARG A 534 -31.45 19.05 -19.39
C ARG A 534 -31.75 18.14 -18.21
N TYR A 535 -32.50 18.65 -17.23
CA TYR A 535 -32.92 17.90 -16.04
C TYR A 535 -34.38 18.14 -15.69
N GLN A 536 -34.98 17.14 -15.04
CA GLN A 536 -36.26 17.26 -14.37
C GLN A 536 -36.07 17.45 -12.86
N HIS A 537 -36.84 18.34 -12.27
CA HIS A 537 -36.82 18.66 -10.84
C HIS A 537 -38.22 18.65 -10.23
N PRO A 538 -38.39 18.21 -8.97
CA PRO A 538 -39.67 18.30 -8.25
C PRO A 538 -40.04 19.73 -7.86
N ASP A 539 -39.04 20.54 -7.54
CA ASP A 539 -39.19 21.92 -7.12
C ASP A 539 -38.33 22.84 -7.99
N LEU A 540 -38.98 23.57 -8.90
CA LEU A 540 -38.32 24.51 -9.79
C LEU A 540 -37.81 25.76 -9.06
N ASP A 541 -38.43 26.15 -7.95
CA ASP A 541 -38.02 27.34 -7.21
C ASP A 541 -36.76 27.05 -6.38
N ALA A 542 -36.70 25.87 -5.76
CA ALA A 542 -35.50 25.41 -5.04
C ALA A 542 -34.27 25.32 -5.96
N ILE A 543 -34.40 24.65 -7.11
CA ILE A 543 -33.30 24.54 -8.08
C ILE A 543 -32.97 25.91 -8.72
N THR A 544 -33.96 26.79 -8.93
CA THR A 544 -33.71 28.16 -9.42
C THR A 544 -32.79 28.92 -8.46
N ALA A 545 -33.07 28.86 -7.15
CA ALA A 545 -32.27 29.53 -6.14
C ALA A 545 -30.82 29.02 -6.13
N PHE A 546 -30.64 27.70 -6.16
CA PHE A 546 -29.32 27.08 -6.27
C PHE A 546 -28.58 27.50 -7.53
N LEU A 547 -29.20 27.40 -8.72
CA LEU A 547 -28.52 27.73 -9.98
C LEU A 547 -28.18 29.22 -10.09
N GLN A 548 -28.93 30.11 -9.44
CA GLN A 548 -28.56 31.53 -9.32
C GLN A 548 -27.35 31.73 -8.41
N ASP A 549 -27.31 31.04 -7.25
CA ASP A 549 -26.15 31.07 -6.35
C ASP A 549 -24.92 30.36 -6.93
N PHE A 550 -25.14 29.40 -7.84
CA PHE A 550 -24.11 28.74 -8.66
C PHE A 550 -23.61 29.65 -9.81
N GLY A 551 -24.31 30.74 -10.12
CA GLY A 551 -23.83 31.76 -11.06
C GLY A 551 -24.50 31.78 -12.44
N MET A 552 -25.68 31.16 -12.58
CA MET A 552 -26.51 31.24 -13.77
C MET A 552 -27.63 32.29 -13.64
N LYS A 553 -28.22 32.70 -14.77
CA LYS A 553 -29.35 33.65 -14.82
C LYS A 553 -30.54 33.07 -15.55
N VAL A 554 -31.75 33.27 -14.99
CA VAL A 554 -33.01 32.88 -15.66
C VAL A 554 -33.23 33.74 -16.90
N VAL A 555 -33.46 33.10 -18.04
CA VAL A 555 -33.79 33.75 -19.33
C VAL A 555 -35.28 33.72 -19.60
N LYS A 556 -35.91 32.59 -19.32
CA LYS A 556 -37.33 32.37 -19.48
C LYS A 556 -37.80 31.43 -18.38
N LYS A 557 -39.01 31.66 -17.86
CA LYS A 557 -39.68 30.82 -16.87
C LYS A 557 -41.14 30.67 -17.25
N THR A 558 -41.65 29.46 -17.22
CA THR A 558 -43.08 29.12 -17.28
C THR A 558 -43.47 28.35 -16.00
N ASP A 559 -44.74 27.94 -15.90
CA ASP A 559 -45.21 27.13 -14.77
C ASP A 559 -44.56 25.74 -14.69
N LYS A 560 -43.99 25.26 -15.81
CA LYS A 560 -43.45 23.90 -15.94
C LYS A 560 -41.98 23.85 -16.30
N GLU A 561 -41.39 24.94 -16.79
CA GLU A 561 -40.07 24.93 -17.42
C GLU A 561 -39.30 26.22 -17.11
N VAL A 562 -37.98 26.10 -16.93
CA VAL A 562 -37.06 27.23 -16.71
C VAL A 562 -35.80 27.04 -17.54
N TRP A 563 -35.35 28.11 -18.19
CA TRP A 563 -34.11 28.15 -18.95
C TRP A 563 -33.13 29.10 -18.28
N TYR A 564 -31.90 28.63 -18.06
CA TYR A 564 -30.83 29.39 -17.41
C TYR A 564 -29.65 29.55 -18.35
N ARG A 565 -29.05 30.74 -18.36
CA ARG A 565 -27.88 31.07 -19.18
C ARG A 565 -26.69 31.51 -18.33
N GLY A 566 -25.52 31.33 -18.93
CA GLY A 566 -24.30 32.05 -18.55
C GLY A 566 -24.19 33.42 -19.22
N TYR A 567 -23.05 34.07 -19.01
CA TYR A 567 -22.70 35.34 -19.67
C TYR A 567 -22.18 35.17 -21.11
N GLY A 568 -21.93 33.93 -21.56
CA GLY A 568 -21.57 33.64 -22.95
C GLY A 568 -22.69 33.88 -23.97
N THR A 569 -22.45 33.44 -25.20
CA THR A 569 -23.36 33.61 -26.35
C THR A 569 -24.44 32.54 -26.44
N ASP A 570 -24.36 31.48 -25.66
CA ASP A 570 -25.38 30.42 -25.62
C ASP A 570 -26.74 30.99 -25.17
N PRO A 571 -27.85 30.66 -25.85
CA PRO A 571 -29.18 31.12 -25.44
C PRO A 571 -29.54 30.70 -24.02
N TYR A 572 -29.10 29.51 -23.64
CA TYR A 572 -29.16 28.93 -22.30
C TYR A 572 -28.18 27.76 -22.22
N VAL A 573 -27.71 27.45 -21.02
CA VAL A 573 -26.75 26.37 -20.71
C VAL A 573 -27.36 25.28 -19.83
N TYR A 574 -28.49 25.58 -19.18
CA TYR A 574 -29.24 24.63 -18.36
C TYR A 574 -30.74 24.78 -18.62
N TYR A 575 -31.43 23.66 -18.73
CA TYR A 575 -32.87 23.55 -18.84
C TYR A 575 -33.42 22.68 -17.71
N ALA A 576 -34.40 23.22 -16.97
CA ALA A 576 -35.12 22.50 -15.93
C ALA A 576 -36.60 22.38 -16.29
N CYS A 577 -37.18 21.19 -16.19
CA CYS A 577 -38.64 21.03 -16.20
C CYS A 577 -39.16 20.44 -14.88
N LYS A 578 -40.44 20.69 -14.58
CA LYS A 578 -41.11 20.19 -13.39
C LYS A 578 -41.60 18.76 -13.60
N GLY A 579 -41.28 17.87 -12.68
CA GLY A 579 -41.82 16.51 -12.66
C GLY A 579 -41.79 15.88 -11.27
N PRO A 580 -42.42 14.71 -11.07
CA PRO A 580 -42.59 14.14 -9.74
C PRO A 580 -41.29 13.64 -9.10
N LYS A 581 -40.24 13.39 -9.90
CA LYS A 581 -38.94 12.88 -9.47
C LYS A 581 -37.82 13.51 -10.29
N LYS A 582 -36.59 13.49 -9.76
CA LYS A 582 -35.42 13.86 -10.55
C LYS A 582 -35.24 12.90 -11.72
N GLU A 583 -34.87 13.45 -12.88
CA GLU A 583 -34.64 12.66 -14.09
C GLU A 583 -33.60 13.37 -14.95
N PHE A 584 -32.65 12.59 -15.49
CA PHE A 584 -31.69 13.07 -16.46
C PHE A 584 -32.32 13.05 -17.85
N LEU A 585 -32.45 14.22 -18.47
CA LEU A 585 -33.09 14.38 -19.78
C LEU A 585 -32.07 14.56 -20.91
N GLY A 586 -30.78 14.45 -20.60
CA GLY A 586 -29.71 14.35 -21.59
C GLY A 586 -28.87 15.62 -21.74
N GLY A 587 -27.60 15.43 -22.10
CA GLY A 587 -26.77 16.50 -22.65
C GLY A 587 -27.24 16.86 -24.05
N THR A 588 -27.13 18.15 -24.42
CA THR A 588 -27.57 18.64 -25.73
C THR A 588 -26.40 19.17 -26.53
N PHE A 589 -26.11 18.56 -27.67
CA PHE A 589 -25.08 19.03 -28.60
C PHE A 589 -25.68 19.82 -29.75
N GLU A 590 -25.00 20.88 -30.16
CA GLU A 590 -25.29 21.55 -31.42
C GLU A 590 -24.71 20.74 -32.58
N VAL A 591 -25.49 20.53 -33.63
CA VAL A 591 -25.05 19.85 -34.86
C VAL A 591 -24.77 20.84 -35.98
N GLU A 592 -23.89 20.47 -36.90
CA GLU A 592 -23.39 21.34 -37.96
C GLU A 592 -24.46 21.71 -39.01
N SER A 593 -25.41 20.80 -39.25
CA SER A 593 -26.42 20.99 -40.28
C SER A 593 -27.78 20.41 -39.90
N HIS A 594 -28.84 20.87 -40.58
CA HIS A 594 -30.17 20.23 -40.48
C HIS A 594 -30.13 18.77 -40.96
N GLN A 595 -29.22 18.44 -41.89
CA GLN A 595 -29.05 17.07 -42.39
C GLN A 595 -28.51 16.14 -41.29
N ASP A 596 -27.64 16.63 -40.41
CA ASP A 596 -27.18 15.87 -39.24
C ASP A 596 -28.34 15.57 -38.28
N LEU A 597 -29.28 16.52 -38.12
CA LEU A 597 -30.50 16.33 -37.35
C LEU A 597 -31.41 15.26 -37.98
N GLU A 598 -31.53 15.25 -39.31
CA GLU A 598 -32.27 14.21 -40.04
C GLU A 598 -31.60 12.84 -39.91
N ARG A 599 -30.26 12.77 -39.97
CA ARG A 599 -29.51 11.53 -39.71
C ARG A 599 -29.82 10.99 -38.32
N ALA A 600 -29.80 11.87 -37.31
CA ALA A 600 -30.14 11.53 -35.93
C ALA A 600 -31.58 11.01 -35.79
N ALA A 601 -32.55 11.66 -36.42
CA ALA A 601 -33.95 11.25 -36.38
C ALA A 601 -34.20 9.89 -37.04
N ASN A 602 -33.34 9.51 -38.00
CA ASN A 602 -33.40 8.22 -38.68
C ASN A 602 -32.67 7.08 -37.94
N LEU A 603 -32.00 7.38 -36.81
CA LEU A 603 -31.44 6.32 -35.96
C LEU A 603 -32.57 5.49 -35.33
N PRO A 604 -32.34 4.19 -35.02
CA PRO A 604 -33.38 3.32 -34.46
C PRO A 604 -34.04 3.85 -33.17
N THR A 605 -33.29 4.64 -32.40
CA THR A 605 -33.73 5.24 -31.13
C THR A 605 -33.98 6.75 -31.24
N GLY A 606 -33.93 7.30 -32.45
CA GLY A 606 -34.13 8.72 -32.73
C GLY A 606 -35.60 9.13 -32.63
N SER A 607 -35.87 10.26 -31.98
CA SER A 607 -37.18 10.89 -32.00
C SER A 607 -37.42 11.62 -33.33
N PRO A 608 -38.67 11.91 -33.69
CA PRO A 608 -38.96 12.88 -34.74
C PRO A 608 -38.31 14.24 -34.43
N ILE A 609 -37.97 14.99 -35.47
CA ILE A 609 -37.51 16.38 -35.35
C ILE A 609 -38.64 17.23 -34.75
N GLN A 610 -38.35 17.91 -33.65
CA GLN A 610 -39.29 18.81 -32.96
C GLN A 610 -38.83 20.25 -33.05
N GLU A 611 -39.74 21.16 -33.43
CA GLU A 611 -39.48 22.60 -33.43
C GLU A 611 -39.58 23.16 -31.99
N MET A 612 -38.54 23.86 -31.54
CA MET A 612 -38.42 24.39 -30.18
C MET A 612 -38.98 25.81 -30.05
N ARG A 613 -40.25 26.01 -30.42
CA ARG A 613 -40.87 27.35 -30.49
C ARG A 613 -40.78 28.15 -29.19
N ASP A 614 -40.86 27.46 -28.06
CA ASP A 614 -40.84 28.09 -26.74
C ASP A 614 -39.43 28.27 -26.14
N ALA A 615 -38.42 27.58 -26.65
CA ALA A 615 -37.08 27.70 -26.09
C ALA A 615 -36.44 29.03 -26.52
N PRO A 616 -35.69 29.72 -25.63
CA PRO A 616 -34.88 30.86 -26.05
C PRO A 616 -33.94 30.48 -27.20
N GLY A 617 -33.92 31.32 -28.25
CA GLY A 617 -33.15 31.05 -29.47
C GLY A 617 -33.85 30.14 -30.49
N GLY A 618 -34.98 29.49 -30.16
CA GLY A 618 -35.72 28.64 -31.09
C GLY A 618 -34.98 27.36 -31.48
N GLY A 619 -35.04 27.00 -32.76
CA GLY A 619 -34.31 25.85 -33.34
C GLY A 619 -35.13 24.57 -33.43
N PHE A 620 -34.46 23.48 -33.81
CA PHE A 620 -35.03 22.14 -33.96
C PHE A 620 -34.21 21.14 -33.14
N MET A 621 -34.89 20.19 -32.50
CA MET A 621 -34.25 19.19 -31.64
C MET A 621 -34.67 17.76 -31.99
N VAL A 622 -33.73 16.83 -31.85
CA VAL A 622 -33.94 15.38 -31.86
C VAL A 622 -33.32 14.80 -30.60
N THR A 623 -34.00 13.84 -29.98
CA THR A 623 -33.44 13.04 -28.88
C THR A 623 -33.15 11.64 -29.41
N VAL A 624 -31.92 11.17 -29.21
CA VAL A 624 -31.48 9.80 -29.51
C VAL A 624 -31.23 9.11 -28.17
N LYS A 625 -31.62 7.85 -28.03
CA LYS A 625 -31.21 7.05 -26.87
C LYS A 625 -29.98 6.22 -27.19
N ASP A 626 -29.00 6.25 -26.32
CA ASP A 626 -27.84 5.37 -26.42
C ASP A 626 -28.20 3.90 -26.05
N PRO A 627 -27.26 2.95 -26.17
CA PRO A 627 -27.52 1.54 -25.88
C PRO A 627 -28.01 1.25 -24.45
N GLU A 628 -27.71 2.12 -23.47
CA GLU A 628 -28.19 1.99 -22.10
C GLU A 628 -29.48 2.79 -21.83
N GLY A 629 -29.96 3.51 -22.83
CA GLY A 629 -31.20 4.26 -22.79
C GLY A 629 -31.05 5.71 -22.33
N PHE A 630 -29.83 6.21 -22.13
CA PHE A 630 -29.66 7.62 -21.80
C PHE A 630 -30.04 8.51 -22.99
N PRO A 631 -30.79 9.59 -22.76
CA PRO A 631 -31.11 10.54 -23.80
C PRO A 631 -29.88 11.40 -24.15
N ILE A 632 -29.64 11.57 -25.44
CA ILE A 632 -28.71 12.53 -26.02
C ILE A 632 -29.53 13.43 -26.93
N ASN A 633 -29.46 14.74 -26.72
CA ASN A 633 -30.21 15.70 -27.51
C ASN A 633 -29.29 16.35 -28.54
N LEU A 634 -29.82 16.57 -29.73
CA LEU A 634 -29.15 17.24 -30.83
C LEU A 634 -29.99 18.43 -31.25
N VAL A 635 -29.36 19.59 -31.41
CA VAL A 635 -30.04 20.84 -31.75
C VAL A 635 -29.41 21.52 -32.96
N TYR A 636 -30.25 22.10 -33.81
CA TYR A 636 -29.81 22.92 -34.94
C TYR A 636 -30.67 24.21 -35.06
N GLY A 637 -30.05 25.30 -35.50
CA GLY A 637 -30.76 26.54 -35.84
C GLY A 637 -31.13 27.43 -34.65
N GLN A 638 -30.48 27.26 -33.50
CA GLN A 638 -30.64 28.19 -32.38
C GLN A 638 -29.99 29.55 -32.69
N SER A 639 -30.73 30.64 -32.50
CA SER A 639 -30.18 31.99 -32.61
C SER A 639 -29.35 32.32 -31.36
N PRO A 640 -28.06 32.67 -31.49
CA PRO A 640 -27.21 33.04 -30.35
C PRO A 640 -27.78 34.23 -29.59
N ALA A 641 -27.55 34.27 -28.28
CA ALA A 641 -27.88 35.44 -27.48
C ALA A 641 -26.75 36.46 -27.50
N ALA A 642 -27.09 37.74 -27.31
CA ALA A 642 -26.07 38.76 -27.09
C ALA A 642 -25.24 38.38 -25.84
N PRO A 643 -23.89 38.44 -25.92
CA PRO A 643 -23.03 38.15 -24.78
C PRO A 643 -23.26 39.17 -23.66
N GLY A 644 -23.03 38.72 -22.42
CA GLY A 644 -22.93 39.60 -21.26
C GLY A 644 -21.60 40.34 -21.21
N GLU A 645 -21.34 41.01 -20.09
CA GLU A 645 -20.04 41.63 -19.83
C GLU A 645 -19.02 40.53 -19.47
N TYR A 646 -17.98 40.40 -20.29
CA TYR A 646 -16.87 39.48 -20.02
C TYR A 646 -15.99 40.05 -18.92
N PRO A 647 -15.68 39.29 -17.85
CA PRO A 647 -14.75 39.75 -16.85
C PRO A 647 -13.36 40.00 -17.47
N PRO A 648 -12.62 41.02 -17.01
CA PRO A 648 -11.29 41.29 -17.54
C PRO A 648 -10.32 40.17 -17.15
N LYS A 649 -9.39 39.82 -18.05
CA LYS A 649 -8.29 38.89 -17.74
C LYS A 649 -7.38 39.48 -16.66
N LEU A 650 -7.10 38.71 -15.61
CA LEU A 650 -6.24 39.15 -14.52
C LEU A 650 -4.77 39.24 -14.97
N VAL A 651 -4.11 40.32 -14.55
CA VAL A 651 -2.66 40.48 -14.69
C VAL A 651 -1.99 40.03 -13.39
N VAL A 652 -1.30 38.89 -13.45
CA VAL A 652 -0.59 38.26 -12.33
C VAL A 652 0.85 38.77 -12.26
N ASN A 653 1.37 38.97 -11.05
CA ASN A 653 2.77 39.34 -10.82
C ASN A 653 3.57 38.09 -10.42
N TYR A 654 4.70 37.85 -11.07
CA TYR A 654 5.69 36.84 -10.71
C TYR A 654 6.87 37.47 -9.93
N GLU A 655 7.82 36.67 -9.48
CA GLU A 655 8.93 37.10 -8.60
C GLU A 655 9.75 38.23 -9.24
N SER A 656 10.03 38.09 -10.53
CA SER A 656 10.86 39.02 -11.32
C SER A 656 10.07 39.90 -12.28
N ASP A 657 8.86 39.48 -12.68
CA ASP A 657 8.00 40.24 -13.59
C ASP A 657 6.74 40.73 -12.86
N LYS A 658 6.67 42.05 -12.61
CA LYS A 658 5.61 42.67 -11.81
C LYS A 658 4.93 43.82 -12.58
N PRO A 659 4.23 43.55 -13.69
CA PRO A 659 3.64 44.57 -14.55
C PRO A 659 2.54 45.37 -13.84
N ARG A 660 1.94 44.83 -12.78
CA ARG A 660 0.85 45.47 -12.04
C ARG A 660 1.37 46.54 -11.06
N VAL A 661 1.63 47.75 -11.57
CA VAL A 661 2.12 48.91 -10.80
C VAL A 661 0.96 49.81 -10.36
N ARG A 662 0.74 49.97 -9.03
CA ARG A 662 -0.35 50.77 -8.43
C ARG A 662 -1.78 50.39 -8.85
N HIS A 663 -1.93 49.20 -9.43
CA HIS A 663 -3.23 48.59 -9.72
C HIS A 663 -3.39 47.39 -8.79
N PHE A 664 -4.52 47.29 -8.10
CA PHE A 664 -4.75 46.24 -7.10
C PHE A 664 -5.86 45.32 -7.57
N GLN A 665 -5.66 44.01 -7.46
CA GLN A 665 -6.76 43.04 -7.64
C GLN A 665 -7.71 43.18 -6.44
N ARG A 666 -8.99 43.46 -6.75
CA ARG A 666 -10.08 43.59 -5.80
C ARG A 666 -11.28 42.88 -6.40
N PHE A 667 -11.84 41.94 -5.66
CA PHE A 667 -12.97 41.16 -6.09
C PHE A 667 -14.22 41.58 -5.31
N VAL A 668 -15.38 41.44 -5.94
CA VAL A 668 -16.68 41.59 -5.29
C VAL A 668 -17.16 40.17 -4.94
N PRO A 669 -17.34 39.82 -3.66
CA PRO A 669 -17.85 38.51 -3.29
C PRO A 669 -19.22 38.22 -3.91
N GLY A 670 -19.42 37.00 -4.41
CA GLY A 670 -20.66 36.58 -5.06
C GLY A 670 -20.51 35.24 -5.79
N PRO A 671 -21.58 34.79 -6.47
CA PRO A 671 -21.56 33.61 -7.33
C PRO A 671 -20.46 33.69 -8.41
N ALA A 672 -19.79 32.56 -8.69
CA ALA A 672 -18.91 32.45 -9.84
C ALA A 672 -19.74 32.41 -11.13
N ALA A 673 -19.73 33.50 -11.90
CA ALA A 673 -20.56 33.61 -13.09
C ALA A 673 -20.20 32.53 -14.13
N VAL A 674 -21.19 31.75 -14.55
CA VAL A 674 -21.03 30.70 -15.56
C VAL A 674 -20.89 31.31 -16.95
N HIS A 675 -19.91 30.84 -17.74
CA HIS A 675 -19.70 31.21 -19.14
C HIS A 675 -20.50 30.31 -20.08
N LYS A 676 -20.15 29.02 -20.12
CA LYS A 676 -20.73 27.97 -20.96
C LYS A 676 -20.79 26.63 -20.21
N LEU A 677 -21.51 25.66 -20.78
CA LEU A 677 -21.40 24.25 -20.41
C LEU A 677 -20.14 23.67 -21.08
N GLY A 678 -19.26 23.02 -20.32
CA GLY A 678 -18.03 22.40 -20.83
C GLY A 678 -18.25 20.95 -21.19
N HIS A 679 -18.59 20.14 -20.19
CA HIS A 679 -18.80 18.71 -20.36
C HIS A 679 -19.89 18.13 -19.46
N PHE A 680 -20.24 16.89 -19.74
CA PHE A 680 -20.96 16.03 -18.81
C PHE A 680 -20.42 14.61 -18.91
N GLY A 681 -20.78 13.76 -17.96
CA GLY A 681 -20.51 12.35 -18.13
C GLY A 681 -21.38 11.39 -17.37
N LEU A 682 -21.11 10.12 -17.65
CA LEU A 682 -21.98 9.01 -17.35
C LEU A 682 -21.22 7.89 -16.64
N CYS A 683 -21.88 7.28 -15.67
CA CYS A 683 -21.54 5.96 -15.16
C CYS A 683 -22.33 4.93 -15.97
N VAL A 684 -21.63 3.94 -16.53
CA VAL A 684 -22.19 2.99 -17.50
C VAL A 684 -21.80 1.55 -17.17
N ARG A 685 -22.62 0.58 -17.55
CA ARG A 685 -22.34 -0.86 -17.33
C ARG A 685 -21.61 -1.50 -18.51
N ASN A 686 -22.05 -1.18 -19.73
CA ASN A 686 -21.58 -1.72 -21.00
C ASN A 686 -20.60 -0.75 -21.67
N PHE A 687 -19.47 -0.49 -21.01
CA PHE A 687 -18.50 0.53 -21.42
C PHE A 687 -18.07 0.43 -22.90
N GLN A 688 -17.73 -0.77 -23.39
CA GLN A 688 -17.24 -0.93 -24.76
C GLN A 688 -18.33 -0.65 -25.82
N ASP A 689 -19.58 -1.04 -25.56
CA ASP A 689 -20.71 -0.79 -26.47
C ASP A 689 -21.02 0.71 -26.51
N MET A 690 -20.93 1.37 -25.36
CA MET A 690 -21.08 2.81 -25.21
C MET A 690 -19.99 3.55 -25.98
N VAL A 691 -18.71 3.22 -25.77
CA VAL A 691 -17.58 3.79 -26.54
C VAL A 691 -17.81 3.62 -28.04
N THR A 692 -18.23 2.42 -28.47
CA THR A 692 -18.51 2.15 -29.89
C THR A 692 -19.64 3.03 -30.41
N PHE A 693 -20.76 3.11 -29.69
CA PHE A 693 -21.90 3.94 -30.10
C PHE A 693 -21.52 5.42 -30.22
N TYR A 694 -20.92 6.02 -29.19
CA TYR A 694 -20.62 7.45 -29.19
C TYR A 694 -19.60 7.83 -30.25
N THR A 695 -18.58 6.99 -30.48
CA THR A 695 -17.48 7.30 -31.42
C THR A 695 -17.78 6.92 -32.86
N THR A 696 -18.75 6.02 -33.13
CA THR A 696 -19.17 5.69 -34.51
C THR A 696 -20.36 6.53 -34.96
N THR A 697 -21.24 6.92 -34.05
CA THR A 697 -22.45 7.70 -34.34
C THR A 697 -22.15 9.19 -34.41
N PHE A 698 -21.30 9.70 -33.52
CA PHE A 698 -20.94 11.11 -33.44
C PHE A 698 -19.44 11.27 -33.69
N ASN A 699 -19.01 12.47 -34.08
CA ASN A 699 -17.60 12.83 -34.18
C ASN A 699 -16.94 13.05 -32.80
N LEU A 700 -17.30 12.24 -31.79
CA LEU A 700 -16.58 12.20 -30.52
C LEU A 700 -15.39 11.26 -30.65
N VAL A 701 -14.26 11.71 -30.12
CA VAL A 701 -13.00 10.97 -30.16
C VAL A 701 -12.31 11.02 -28.81
N PRO A 702 -11.57 9.97 -28.42
CA PRO A 702 -10.86 9.94 -27.15
C PRO A 702 -9.72 10.97 -27.13
N SER A 703 -9.66 11.75 -26.07
CA SER A 703 -8.43 12.41 -25.62
C SER A 703 -7.63 11.43 -24.76
N ASP A 704 -8.30 10.79 -23.80
CA ASP A 704 -7.70 9.79 -22.91
C ASP A 704 -8.61 8.58 -22.70
N PHE A 705 -7.98 7.43 -22.55
CA PHE A 705 -8.54 6.26 -21.89
C PHE A 705 -7.85 6.00 -20.56
N LEU A 706 -8.64 5.65 -19.55
CA LEU A 706 -8.12 5.07 -18.32
C LEU A 706 -8.34 3.55 -18.32
N TYR A 707 -7.33 2.79 -17.90
CA TYR A 707 -7.38 1.33 -17.87
C TYR A 707 -7.11 0.75 -16.48
N VAL A 708 -7.70 -0.42 -16.22
CA VAL A 708 -7.29 -1.30 -15.12
C VAL A 708 -6.53 -2.46 -15.71
N GLU A 709 -5.38 -2.80 -15.12
CA GLU A 709 -4.58 -3.94 -15.53
C GLU A 709 -4.85 -5.13 -14.60
N LYS A 710 -5.29 -6.25 -15.18
CA LYS A 710 -5.53 -7.50 -14.45
C LYS A 710 -5.00 -8.66 -15.29
N ASP A 711 -4.19 -9.52 -14.69
CA ASP A 711 -3.59 -10.70 -15.34
C ASP A 711 -2.77 -10.37 -16.62
N GLY A 712 -2.16 -9.17 -16.67
CA GLY A 712 -1.38 -8.68 -17.81
C GLY A 712 -2.21 -8.19 -19.00
N ASN A 713 -3.54 -8.12 -18.85
CA ASN A 713 -4.43 -7.52 -19.83
C ASN A 713 -4.90 -6.15 -19.33
N LYS A 714 -4.69 -5.11 -20.15
CA LYS A 714 -5.24 -3.78 -19.93
C LYS A 714 -6.69 -3.75 -20.42
N LYS A 715 -7.62 -3.40 -19.54
CA LYS A 715 -9.02 -3.17 -19.90
C LYS A 715 -9.36 -1.71 -19.64
N ASN A 716 -9.77 -1.00 -20.69
CA ASN A 716 -10.24 0.38 -20.55
C ASN A 716 -11.53 0.41 -19.74
N VAL A 717 -11.59 1.34 -18.79
CA VAL A 717 -12.69 1.51 -17.84
C VAL A 717 -13.25 2.92 -17.83
N ALA A 718 -12.51 3.92 -18.32
CA ALA A 718 -13.02 5.28 -18.49
C ALA A 718 -12.51 5.91 -19.80
N LEU A 719 -13.27 6.88 -20.30
CA LEU A 719 -13.01 7.62 -21.54
C LEU A 719 -13.29 9.10 -21.28
N PHE A 720 -12.36 9.97 -21.67
CA PHE A 720 -12.53 11.41 -21.81
C PHE A 720 -12.48 11.77 -23.28
N ALA A 721 -13.53 12.37 -23.83
CA ALA A 721 -13.69 12.56 -25.26
C ALA A 721 -13.98 14.02 -25.64
N HIS A 722 -13.27 14.49 -26.66
CA HIS A 722 -13.51 15.78 -27.30
C HIS A 722 -14.32 15.63 -28.60
N ILE A 723 -14.83 16.75 -29.11
CA ILE A 723 -15.53 16.82 -30.40
C ILE A 723 -14.49 17.06 -31.50
N ASP A 724 -14.35 16.11 -32.42
CA ASP A 724 -13.40 16.22 -33.52
C ASP A 724 -13.84 17.26 -34.58
N ARG A 725 -13.17 18.41 -34.55
CA ARG A 725 -13.33 19.52 -35.50
C ARG A 725 -12.12 19.66 -36.44
N GLY A 726 -11.29 18.61 -36.59
CA GLY A 726 -10.10 18.64 -37.42
C GLY A 726 -9.02 19.52 -36.80
N ALA A 727 -8.57 20.54 -37.55
CA ALA A 727 -7.52 21.45 -37.10
C ALA A 727 -7.97 22.46 -36.03
N ASP A 728 -9.28 22.70 -35.88
CA ASP A 728 -9.82 23.63 -34.89
C ASP A 728 -9.62 23.09 -33.46
N TYR A 729 -9.11 23.95 -32.58
CA TYR A 729 -8.92 23.63 -31.17
C TYR A 729 -10.25 23.62 -30.41
N VAL A 730 -10.48 22.53 -29.68
CA VAL A 730 -11.67 22.30 -28.85
C VAL A 730 -11.28 21.98 -27.41
N ASP A 731 -12.23 22.05 -26.48
CA ASP A 731 -11.99 21.64 -25.09
C ASP A 731 -11.49 20.19 -25.03
N HIS A 732 -10.53 19.92 -24.14
CA HIS A 732 -9.94 18.59 -23.93
C HIS A 732 -11.00 17.47 -23.84
N HIS A 733 -12.15 17.75 -23.25
CA HIS A 733 -13.30 16.88 -23.36
C HIS A 733 -14.59 17.68 -23.26
N SER A 734 -15.61 17.23 -23.98
CA SER A 734 -17.00 17.67 -23.82
C SER A 734 -17.90 16.55 -23.31
N PHE A 735 -17.35 15.33 -23.21
CA PHE A 735 -18.06 14.15 -22.75
C PHE A 735 -17.08 13.19 -22.08
N PHE A 736 -17.49 12.59 -20.96
CA PHE A 736 -16.75 11.49 -20.37
C PHE A 736 -17.68 10.35 -19.96
N MET A 737 -17.13 9.14 -19.83
CA MET A 737 -17.85 8.03 -19.21
C MET A 737 -16.90 7.12 -18.44
N SER A 738 -17.40 6.47 -17.40
CA SER A 738 -16.68 5.45 -16.64
C SER A 738 -17.56 4.22 -16.41
N THR A 739 -16.94 3.05 -16.32
CA THR A 739 -17.63 1.82 -15.97
C THR A 739 -18.02 1.82 -14.48
N ASN A 740 -19.26 1.42 -14.18
CA ASN A 740 -19.80 1.34 -12.82
C ASN A 740 -20.82 0.18 -12.74
N PRO A 741 -20.98 -0.48 -11.58
CA PRO A 741 -22.12 -1.39 -11.30
C PRO A 741 -23.52 -0.86 -11.67
N THR A 742 -23.73 0.46 -11.65
CA THR A 742 -25.00 1.11 -11.98
C THR A 742 -24.86 2.10 -13.13
N SER A 743 -25.95 2.31 -13.86
CA SER A 743 -26.04 3.28 -14.95
C SER A 743 -26.70 4.57 -14.46
N HIS A 744 -25.98 5.68 -14.41
CA HIS A 744 -26.53 6.99 -14.06
C HIS A 744 -25.69 8.14 -14.65
N VAL A 745 -26.24 9.37 -14.65
CA VAL A 745 -25.45 10.57 -14.96
C VAL A 745 -24.53 10.88 -13.80
N HIS A 746 -23.24 11.05 -14.07
CA HIS A 746 -22.26 11.34 -13.04
C HIS A 746 -22.29 12.83 -12.68
N HIS A 747 -21.91 13.73 -13.60
CA HIS A 747 -21.97 15.18 -13.37
C HIS A 747 -22.17 15.98 -14.67
N CYS A 748 -22.44 17.27 -14.52
CA CYS A 748 -22.38 18.29 -15.56
C CYS A 748 -21.50 19.46 -15.13
N SER A 749 -20.74 20.05 -16.04
CA SER A 749 -19.64 20.95 -15.71
C SER A 749 -19.69 22.27 -16.46
N PHE A 750 -19.52 23.38 -15.75
CA PHE A 750 -19.72 24.73 -16.27
C PHE A 750 -18.47 25.57 -16.12
N GLU A 751 -18.06 26.21 -17.22
CA GLU A 751 -16.85 27.02 -17.25
C GLU A 751 -17.07 28.34 -16.53
N VAL A 752 -16.13 28.72 -15.68
CA VAL A 752 -16.05 30.04 -15.03
C VAL A 752 -14.75 30.74 -15.41
N HIS A 753 -14.67 32.04 -15.11
CA HIS A 753 -13.66 32.93 -15.71
C HIS A 753 -12.20 32.62 -15.33
N ASP A 754 -11.91 32.42 -14.05
CA ASP A 754 -10.56 32.15 -13.55
C ASP A 754 -10.58 31.49 -12.16
N PHE A 755 -9.39 31.11 -11.70
CA PHE A 755 -9.19 30.45 -10.40
C PHE A 755 -9.68 31.29 -9.20
N ASP A 756 -9.41 32.59 -9.20
CA ASP A 756 -9.83 33.47 -8.10
C ASP A 756 -11.37 33.55 -8.04
N THR A 757 -12.03 33.66 -9.19
CA THR A 757 -13.49 33.69 -9.31
C THR A 757 -14.12 32.36 -8.89
N GLN A 758 -13.55 31.22 -9.30
CA GLN A 758 -14.00 29.90 -8.88
C GLN A 758 -13.90 29.73 -7.36
N ASN A 759 -12.77 30.10 -6.76
CA ASN A 759 -12.56 29.97 -5.32
C ASN A 759 -13.49 30.91 -4.51
N LEU A 760 -13.80 32.10 -5.02
CA LEU A 760 -14.82 32.98 -4.43
C LEU A 760 -16.23 32.40 -4.56
N GLY A 761 -16.54 31.75 -5.69
CA GLY A 761 -17.78 30.99 -5.88
C GLY A 761 -17.91 29.83 -4.89
N HIS A 762 -16.82 29.07 -4.68
CA HIS A 762 -16.75 28.01 -3.67
C HIS A 762 -17.09 28.55 -2.28
N GLN A 763 -16.46 29.65 -1.87
CA GLN A 763 -16.75 30.29 -0.58
C GLN A 763 -18.19 30.81 -0.49
N TRP A 764 -18.73 31.35 -1.58
CA TRP A 764 -20.12 31.80 -1.64
C TRP A 764 -21.10 30.66 -1.41
N LEU A 765 -20.93 29.54 -2.12
CA LEU A 765 -21.77 28.35 -1.99
C LEU A 765 -21.67 27.72 -0.60
N ALA A 766 -20.44 27.61 -0.06
CA ALA A 766 -20.20 27.13 1.29
C ALA A 766 -20.89 28.02 2.34
N HIS A 767 -20.81 29.35 2.19
CA HIS A 767 -21.45 30.30 3.11
C HIS A 767 -22.99 30.21 3.05
N LYS A 768 -23.55 29.87 1.90
CA LYS A 768 -24.99 29.62 1.71
C LYS A 768 -25.44 28.27 2.29
N GLY A 769 -24.51 27.41 2.70
CA GLY A 769 -24.79 26.10 3.28
C GLY A 769 -25.11 25.02 2.26
N TYR A 770 -24.68 25.19 1.00
CA TYR A 770 -24.72 24.10 0.02
C TYR A 770 -23.69 23.02 0.37
N GLU A 771 -23.90 21.81 -0.16
CA GLU A 771 -23.06 20.65 0.17
C GLU A 771 -21.99 20.44 -0.91
N PRO A 772 -20.69 20.57 -0.57
CA PRO A 772 -19.60 20.29 -1.50
C PRO A 772 -19.43 18.77 -1.67
N VAL A 773 -19.03 18.36 -2.88
CA VAL A 773 -18.74 16.96 -3.21
C VAL A 773 -17.24 16.72 -3.17
N TRP A 774 -16.49 17.49 -3.96
CA TRP A 774 -15.05 17.37 -4.08
C TRP A 774 -14.45 18.66 -4.65
N GLY A 775 -13.28 19.06 -4.16
CA GLY A 775 -12.60 20.28 -4.56
C GLY A 775 -12.48 21.32 -3.44
N VAL A 776 -11.88 22.47 -3.71
CA VAL A 776 -11.29 22.88 -5.00
C VAL A 776 -9.99 22.11 -5.29
N GLY A 777 -9.76 21.74 -6.55
CA GLY A 777 -8.53 21.07 -6.99
C GLY A 777 -8.19 21.31 -8.46
N ARG A 778 -7.19 20.60 -8.97
CA ARG A 778 -6.81 20.57 -10.39
C ARG A 778 -6.73 19.14 -10.90
N HIS A 779 -7.41 18.86 -12.01
CA HIS A 779 -7.36 17.58 -12.69
C HIS A 779 -6.02 17.34 -13.38
N ILE A 780 -5.61 16.07 -13.46
CA ILE A 780 -4.51 15.65 -14.36
C ILE A 780 -5.00 15.72 -15.81
N LEU A 781 -6.20 15.18 -16.06
CA LEU A 781 -6.79 15.08 -17.40
C LEU A 781 -7.37 16.44 -17.81
N GLY A 782 -6.90 16.98 -18.93
CA GLY A 782 -7.29 18.30 -19.44
C GLY A 782 -6.91 19.48 -18.55
N SER A 783 -6.11 19.27 -17.50
CA SER A 783 -5.59 20.29 -16.56
C SER A 783 -6.63 21.18 -15.88
N GLN A 784 -7.93 20.87 -15.97
CA GLN A 784 -9.01 21.73 -15.48
C GLN A 784 -8.95 21.91 -13.96
N LEU A 785 -9.15 23.14 -13.49
CA LEU A 785 -9.53 23.40 -12.11
C LEU A 785 -10.95 22.89 -11.89
N PHE A 786 -11.22 22.24 -10.77
CA PHE A 786 -12.54 21.66 -10.48
C PHE A 786 -13.07 22.09 -9.11
N ASP A 787 -14.40 22.21 -9.02
CA ASP A 787 -15.15 22.43 -7.78
C ASP A 787 -16.56 21.82 -7.90
N TYR A 788 -16.79 20.68 -7.25
CA TYR A 788 -18.02 19.89 -7.36
C TYR A 788 -18.98 20.12 -6.21
N TRP A 789 -20.27 20.22 -6.53
CA TRP A 789 -21.38 20.48 -5.60
C TRP A 789 -22.57 19.57 -5.87
N TRP A 790 -23.33 19.28 -4.82
CA TRP A 790 -24.66 18.68 -4.96
C TRP A 790 -25.69 19.75 -5.24
N ASP A 791 -26.51 19.55 -6.28
CA ASP A 791 -27.71 20.35 -6.48
C ASP A 791 -28.82 19.96 -5.48
N THR A 792 -29.94 20.69 -5.51
CA THR A 792 -31.07 20.50 -4.57
C THR A 792 -31.77 19.14 -4.66
N THR A 793 -31.41 18.32 -5.64
CA THR A 793 -31.94 16.97 -5.88
C THR A 793 -30.87 15.87 -5.86
N GLY A 794 -29.61 16.24 -5.57
CA GLY A 794 -28.48 15.34 -5.60
C GLY A 794 -28.09 14.91 -7.01
N ASN A 795 -28.12 15.83 -7.98
CA ASN A 795 -27.26 15.73 -9.17
C ASN A 795 -25.94 16.44 -8.85
N MET A 796 -24.83 15.87 -9.31
CA MET A 796 -23.53 16.51 -9.18
C MET A 796 -23.35 17.57 -10.27
N ILE A 797 -22.91 18.75 -9.88
CA ILE A 797 -22.58 19.85 -10.78
C ILE A 797 -21.19 20.38 -10.46
N GLU A 798 -20.45 20.78 -11.48
CA GLU A 798 -19.07 21.21 -11.37
C GLU A 798 -18.89 22.63 -11.91
N HIS A 799 -18.13 23.46 -11.19
CA HIS A 799 -17.45 24.61 -11.79
C HIS A 799 -16.08 24.18 -12.25
N TYR A 800 -15.71 24.54 -13.48
CA TYR A 800 -14.34 24.38 -13.95
C TYR A 800 -13.76 25.66 -14.55
N ALA A 801 -12.45 25.75 -14.57
CA ALA A 801 -11.69 26.79 -15.26
C ALA A 801 -10.36 26.24 -15.76
N ASP A 802 -9.70 26.96 -16.69
CA ASP A 802 -8.31 26.67 -17.09
C ASP A 802 -8.10 25.25 -17.66
N GLY A 803 -8.97 24.86 -18.61
CA GLY A 803 -8.86 23.59 -19.32
C GLY A 803 -8.00 23.67 -20.58
N ASP A 804 -7.31 22.57 -20.88
CA ASP A 804 -6.49 22.43 -22.10
C ASP A 804 -7.36 22.33 -23.36
N LEU A 805 -6.77 22.78 -24.48
CA LEU A 805 -7.39 22.66 -25.80
C LEU A 805 -6.64 21.63 -26.66
N VAL A 806 -7.38 20.82 -27.39
CA VAL A 806 -6.89 19.70 -28.21
C VAL A 806 -7.47 19.76 -29.62
N ASN A 807 -6.84 19.06 -30.56
CA ASN A 807 -7.33 18.92 -31.93
C ASN A 807 -6.89 17.58 -32.55
N GLU A 808 -7.01 17.42 -33.87
CA GLU A 808 -6.63 16.18 -34.56
C GLU A 808 -5.14 15.77 -34.45
N GLU A 809 -4.26 16.71 -34.09
CA GLU A 809 -2.83 16.46 -33.88
C GLU A 809 -2.52 15.92 -32.48
N THR A 810 -3.44 16.10 -31.52
CA THR A 810 -3.31 15.57 -30.17
C THR A 810 -3.47 14.04 -30.18
N PRO A 811 -2.49 13.28 -29.64
CA PRO A 811 -2.58 11.82 -29.60
C PRO A 811 -3.58 11.35 -28.54
N VAL A 812 -4.08 10.12 -28.70
CA VAL A 812 -4.89 9.44 -27.69
C VAL A 812 -3.99 8.93 -26.58
N GLY A 813 -4.25 9.36 -25.35
CA GLY A 813 -3.54 8.94 -24.14
C GLY A 813 -4.11 7.69 -23.48
N TYR A 814 -3.24 6.91 -22.83
CA TYR A 814 -3.61 5.74 -22.03
C TYR A 814 -2.99 5.84 -20.63
N GLY A 815 -3.84 6.01 -19.62
CA GLY A 815 -3.42 6.11 -18.21
C GLY A 815 -3.99 5.01 -17.32
N PRO A 816 -3.36 4.67 -16.19
CA PRO A 816 -3.97 3.80 -15.20
C PRO A 816 -5.16 4.49 -14.51
N ALA A 817 -6.24 3.75 -14.27
CA ALA A 817 -7.36 4.21 -13.46
C ALA A 817 -7.01 4.15 -11.96
N GLY A 818 -7.28 5.23 -11.23
CA GLY A 818 -7.15 5.30 -9.77
C GLY A 818 -7.35 6.72 -9.24
N ASP A 819 -7.56 6.87 -7.93
CA ASP A 819 -7.78 8.18 -7.31
C ASP A 819 -6.63 9.16 -7.57
N GLU A 820 -5.40 8.64 -7.64
CA GLU A 820 -4.18 9.42 -7.93
C GLU A 820 -4.06 9.87 -9.39
N SER A 821 -4.83 9.29 -10.32
CA SER A 821 -4.82 9.72 -11.72
C SER A 821 -5.86 10.79 -12.05
N LEU A 822 -6.67 11.21 -11.07
CA LEU A 822 -7.69 12.22 -11.27
C LEU A 822 -7.22 13.64 -10.96
N ALA A 823 -6.33 13.86 -9.99
CA ALA A 823 -5.96 15.21 -9.53
C ALA A 823 -4.45 15.41 -9.33
N VAL A 824 -3.95 16.55 -9.82
CA VAL A 824 -2.58 17.03 -9.58
C VAL A 824 -2.46 17.52 -8.12
N TRP A 825 -3.47 18.23 -7.64
CA TRP A 825 -3.60 18.69 -6.27
C TRP A 825 -5.07 18.94 -5.93
N GLY A 826 -5.41 18.85 -4.66
CA GLY A 826 -6.77 19.00 -4.15
C GLY A 826 -6.99 18.15 -2.89
N PRO A 827 -8.19 18.18 -2.30
CA PRO A 827 -8.56 17.21 -1.28
C PRO A 827 -8.56 15.78 -1.85
N GLN A 828 -8.39 14.78 -1.00
CA GLN A 828 -8.49 13.38 -1.41
C GLN A 828 -9.85 13.10 -2.07
N VAL A 829 -9.84 12.34 -3.17
CA VAL A 829 -11.05 11.93 -3.87
C VAL A 829 -11.92 11.12 -2.91
N PRO A 830 -13.21 11.46 -2.73
CA PRO A 830 -14.12 10.62 -1.96
C PRO A 830 -14.25 9.25 -2.61
N LYS A 831 -14.17 8.17 -1.82
CA LYS A 831 -14.25 6.78 -2.36
C LYS A 831 -15.53 6.49 -3.14
N TRP A 832 -16.61 7.19 -2.81
CA TRP A 832 -17.92 7.08 -3.44
C TRP A 832 -18.09 8.06 -4.62
N PHE A 833 -17.05 8.81 -5.00
CA PHE A 833 -17.18 9.86 -6.01
C PHE A 833 -17.72 9.34 -7.34
N LEU A 834 -17.26 8.15 -7.75
CA LEU A 834 -17.70 7.48 -8.98
C LEU A 834 -18.92 6.56 -8.76
N ASP A 835 -19.46 6.38 -7.54
CA ASP A 835 -20.44 5.34 -7.18
C ASP A 835 -21.89 5.63 -7.57
#